data_AF-A0A671TXP2-F1
#
_entry.id   AF-A0A671TXP2-F1
#
_cell.length_a   1.000
_cell.length_b   1.000
_cell.length_c   1.000
_cell.angle_alpha   90.00
_cell.angle_beta   90.00
_cell.angle_gamma   90.00
#
_symmetry.space_group_name_H-M   'P 1'
#
loop_
_entity.id
_entity.type
_entity.pdbx_description
1 polymer ?
#
loop_
_entity_poly.entity_id
_entity_poly.type
_entity_poly.pdbx_seq_one_letter_code
_entity_poly.pdbx_strand_id
1 'polypeptide(L)'
;TFFDFVRCDLDIKSNSSSHHTELYGEERLIVRRGQPFNIILHLKPGSGEFKPEAAGFTFTVETGPLPRKGSDTKVSFGLHESTVDTEWSASATHDPSGNTLSVSISSSPNAPIGRYSLTLDQEGQTTSLGEFILLFNAWCPSDAVYMKSNTKKQEYVLAQHGQVYRGTHKRIKGLCWNFGQFDPSILDICLTILDANPKFAADADKDCSARRNPIYVTRVISAMINSNDDRGVLVGNWGEVTDGVHPGRWMGSGDILRQWAESGPVRYGQCWVFAAVACTVSRALGIPCRVVTNFGSAHDTDANLIIENVYNVDGEKISRDSVWNFHVWVDSWMTRPDLGSEFDGWQTSDPTPQERSDGVFCCGPAPLKAIREGELTKKYDTPFIFAEVNADVVDLVQRSSGETVKFAGSTTSVGRSISTKAVGSDERWDITHQYKYPEGSKEERKVFEKAQHNNKLQQQGEEPSLRLKIKLADNMIVGKDFEVSAVLTNNCTVAKTCTLMFMARAVGYNATRGQGIEFVTDIVEVAPGEESRVSLGIDYKHYGPVITSDRLIQLSAVATDKQTRDYFKAEKTIVLDEPEIEIELVGELKVKRSVTAQLTLLNTLPERLRDCSFTIEGVGLTDGKPITENIGTVEAKQEAKASISFIPTSVGSSKLLVNFDSDKLKNIRSFINVVVEK
;
A
#
# COMPACT_ATOMS: atom_id res chain seq x y z
N THR A 1 43.41 12.02 -33.16
CA THR A 1 44.54 11.61 -32.30
C THR A 1 44.00 10.54 -31.39
N PHE A 2 44.42 9.30 -31.58
CA PHE A 2 43.84 8.17 -30.87
C PHE A 2 44.21 8.23 -29.37
N PHE A 3 43.21 8.23 -28.48
CA PHE A 3 43.42 8.27 -27.03
C PHE A 3 43.27 6.86 -26.51
N ASP A 4 44.39 6.18 -26.40
CA ASP A 4 44.45 4.82 -25.87
C ASP A 4 44.17 4.84 -24.35
N PHE A 5 43.00 4.37 -23.91
CA PHE A 5 42.68 4.18 -22.50
C PHE A 5 42.71 2.71 -22.11
N VAL A 6 43.19 2.43 -20.89
CA VAL A 6 43.51 1.08 -20.39
C VAL A 6 42.33 0.48 -19.64
N ARG A 7 41.59 1.31 -18.89
CA ARG A 7 40.40 0.90 -18.13
C ARG A 7 39.45 2.07 -17.93
N CYS A 8 38.17 1.74 -17.77
CA CYS A 8 37.13 2.64 -17.30
C CYS A 8 36.81 2.32 -15.84
N ASP A 9 36.70 3.34 -14.99
CA ASP A 9 36.17 3.25 -13.64
C ASP A 9 34.84 4.01 -13.61
N LEU A 10 33.77 3.37 -13.13
CA LEU A 10 32.43 3.96 -13.11
C LEU A 10 32.19 4.86 -11.89
N ASP A 11 33.23 5.10 -11.06
CA ASP A 11 33.19 5.97 -9.87
C ASP A 11 31.95 5.70 -8.98
N ILE A 12 31.66 4.41 -8.79
CA ILE A 12 30.38 3.93 -8.22
C ILE A 12 30.12 4.59 -6.87
N LYS A 13 31.11 4.66 -6.00
CA LYS A 13 30.94 5.20 -4.65
C LYS A 13 30.53 6.67 -4.63
N SER A 14 31.22 7.51 -5.43
CA SER A 14 30.93 8.94 -5.52
C SER A 14 29.56 9.18 -6.13
N ASN A 15 29.28 8.48 -7.24
CA ASN A 15 28.00 8.57 -7.93
C ASN A 15 26.84 8.08 -7.06
N SER A 16 26.99 6.96 -6.36
CA SER A 16 25.93 6.43 -5.50
C SER A 16 25.56 7.42 -4.39
N SER A 17 26.57 8.07 -3.79
CA SER A 17 26.33 9.10 -2.78
C SER A 17 25.64 10.35 -3.35
N SER A 18 26.01 10.81 -4.54
CA SER A 18 25.41 12.01 -5.14
C SER A 18 24.01 11.76 -5.70
N HIS A 19 23.71 10.53 -6.14
CA HIS A 19 22.43 10.12 -6.69
C HIS A 19 21.46 9.53 -5.66
N HIS A 20 21.82 9.48 -4.38
CA HIS A 20 20.97 8.90 -3.33
C HIS A 20 20.62 7.43 -3.63
N THR A 21 21.62 6.65 -4.01
CA THR A 21 21.55 5.22 -4.37
C THR A 21 22.56 4.38 -3.60
N GLU A 22 23.24 4.94 -2.60
CA GLU A 22 24.22 4.27 -1.73
C GLU A 22 23.64 3.08 -0.95
N LEU A 23 22.32 3.09 -0.69
CA LEU A 23 21.64 2.00 0.01
C LEU A 23 21.57 0.71 -0.81
N TYR A 24 21.74 0.78 -2.14
CA TYR A 24 21.83 -0.42 -3.00
C TYR A 24 23.20 -1.10 -2.97
N GLY A 25 24.18 -0.54 -2.25
CA GLY A 25 25.56 -1.02 -2.22
C GLY A 25 26.45 -0.44 -3.32
N GLU A 26 27.69 -0.93 -3.39
CA GLU A 26 28.76 -0.40 -4.26
C GLU A 26 29.18 -1.39 -5.38
N GLU A 27 28.39 -2.44 -5.65
CA GLU A 27 28.74 -3.49 -6.63
C GLU A 27 28.52 -3.09 -8.08
N ARG A 28 27.60 -2.13 -8.34
CA ARG A 28 27.23 -1.69 -9.69
C ARG A 28 26.77 -0.23 -9.68
N LEU A 29 26.91 0.44 -10.83
CA LEU A 29 26.49 1.84 -10.97
C LEU A 29 24.96 1.95 -11.06
N ILE A 30 24.35 2.66 -10.11
CA ILE A 30 22.93 2.98 -10.11
C ILE A 30 22.80 4.49 -9.96
N VAL A 31 22.19 5.12 -10.96
CA VAL A 31 22.07 6.57 -11.06
C VAL A 31 20.62 6.97 -11.35
N ARG A 32 20.32 8.25 -11.19
CA ARG A 32 18.99 8.81 -11.41
C ARG A 32 19.02 9.77 -12.58
N ARG A 33 18.02 9.71 -13.45
CA ARG A 33 17.96 10.51 -14.68
C ARG A 33 17.97 12.02 -14.43
N GLY A 34 18.39 12.81 -15.40
CA GLY A 34 18.42 14.27 -15.28
C GLY A 34 19.44 14.81 -14.28
N GLN A 35 20.42 13.99 -13.86
CA GLN A 35 21.51 14.39 -12.99
C GLN A 35 22.83 13.83 -13.55
N PRO A 36 23.92 14.62 -13.59
CA PRO A 36 25.21 14.14 -14.06
C PRO A 36 25.86 13.12 -13.12
N PHE A 37 26.49 12.10 -13.71
CA PHE A 37 27.35 11.12 -13.04
C PHE A 37 28.72 11.08 -13.72
N ASN A 38 29.76 10.69 -12.97
CA ASN A 38 31.13 10.69 -13.47
C ASN A 38 31.61 9.29 -13.83
N ILE A 39 32.46 9.19 -14.84
CA ILE A 39 33.31 8.02 -15.10
C ILE A 39 34.75 8.48 -15.25
N ILE A 40 35.71 7.62 -14.92
CA ILE A 40 37.14 7.93 -14.98
C ILE A 40 37.79 7.01 -16.02
N LEU A 41 38.29 7.60 -17.10
CA LEU A 41 39.05 6.90 -18.12
C LEU A 41 40.54 6.98 -17.77
N HIS A 42 41.18 5.83 -17.56
CA HIS A 42 42.61 5.75 -17.30
C HIS A 42 43.38 5.68 -18.61
N LEU A 43 44.15 6.73 -18.92
CA LEU A 43 44.88 6.86 -20.18
C LEU A 43 46.19 6.07 -20.14
N LYS A 44 46.68 5.62 -21.30
CA LYS A 44 48.04 5.07 -21.40
C LYS A 44 49.07 6.19 -21.11
N PRO A 45 50.18 5.89 -20.40
CA PRO A 45 51.26 6.84 -20.22
C PRO A 45 51.78 7.35 -21.58
N GLY A 46 51.93 8.67 -21.72
CA GLY A 46 52.35 9.30 -22.98
C GLY A 46 51.21 9.67 -23.94
N SER A 47 49.95 9.51 -23.53
CA SER A 47 48.80 10.12 -24.22
C SER A 47 49.01 11.64 -24.30
N GLY A 48 48.83 12.22 -25.49
CA GLY A 48 49.04 13.65 -25.71
C GLY A 48 48.06 14.55 -24.95
N GLU A 49 48.22 15.87 -25.07
CA GLU A 49 47.29 16.85 -24.51
C GLU A 49 45.85 16.60 -25.03
N PHE A 50 44.88 16.45 -24.12
CA PHE A 50 43.49 16.21 -24.50
C PHE A 50 42.82 17.52 -24.87
N LYS A 51 42.25 17.55 -26.07
CA LYS A 51 41.39 18.64 -26.54
C LYS A 51 40.02 18.03 -26.86
N PRO A 52 38.95 18.40 -26.13
CA PRO A 52 37.63 17.77 -26.26
C PRO A 52 37.14 17.71 -27.71
N GLU A 53 37.30 18.80 -28.45
CA GLU A 53 36.87 18.93 -29.86
C GLU A 53 37.68 18.06 -30.84
N ALA A 54 38.91 17.70 -30.48
CA ALA A 54 39.81 16.90 -31.32
C ALA A 54 39.85 15.41 -30.92
N ALA A 55 39.18 15.03 -29.83
CA ALA A 55 39.19 13.66 -29.31
C ALA A 55 38.31 12.70 -30.12
N GLY A 56 37.28 13.22 -30.81
CA GLY A 56 36.39 12.42 -31.65
C GLY A 56 35.54 11.41 -30.87
N PHE A 57 35.31 11.65 -29.58
CA PHE A 57 34.55 10.75 -28.72
C PHE A 57 33.06 10.84 -29.01
N THR A 58 32.45 9.68 -29.28
CA THR A 58 31.00 9.53 -29.38
C THR A 58 30.55 8.47 -28.39
N PHE A 59 29.91 8.88 -27.31
CA PHE A 59 29.28 7.96 -26.36
C PHE A 59 27.98 7.45 -26.94
N THR A 60 27.65 6.19 -26.68
CA THR A 60 26.35 5.61 -27.00
C THR A 60 25.81 4.85 -25.80
N VAL A 61 24.58 5.18 -25.41
CA VAL A 61 23.81 4.50 -24.36
C VAL A 61 22.64 3.76 -24.97
N GLU A 62 22.40 2.53 -24.52
CA GLU A 62 21.35 1.66 -25.03
C GLU A 62 20.58 0.98 -23.90
N THR A 63 19.25 0.88 -24.01
CA THR A 63 18.38 0.17 -23.08
C THR A 63 17.33 -0.67 -23.81
N GLY A 64 16.87 -1.74 -23.18
CA GLY A 64 15.91 -2.68 -23.74
C GLY A 64 16.53 -3.66 -24.74
N PRO A 65 15.76 -4.68 -25.17
CA PRO A 65 16.28 -5.74 -26.04
C PRO A 65 16.42 -5.32 -27.51
N LEU A 66 15.77 -4.23 -27.92
CA LEU A 66 15.79 -3.71 -29.30
C LEU A 66 16.02 -2.19 -29.33
N PRO A 67 17.21 -1.69 -28.93
CA PRO A 67 17.48 -0.24 -28.81
C PRO A 67 17.38 0.49 -30.15
N ARG A 68 16.64 1.62 -30.18
CA ARG A 68 16.42 2.44 -31.39
C ARG A 68 16.52 3.93 -31.08
N LYS A 69 17.10 4.67 -32.04
CA LYS A 69 17.18 6.14 -31.97
C LYS A 69 15.80 6.79 -31.95
N GLY A 70 14.88 6.34 -32.81
CA GLY A 70 13.52 6.90 -32.89
C GLY A 70 12.65 6.65 -31.66
N SER A 71 13.05 5.69 -30.81
CA SER A 71 12.37 5.34 -29.55
C SER A 71 13.12 5.89 -28.34
N ASP A 72 14.22 6.63 -28.54
CA ASP A 72 15.13 7.14 -27.50
C ASP A 72 15.64 6.03 -26.54
N THR A 73 15.56 4.77 -26.96
CA THR A 73 16.14 3.61 -26.28
C THR A 73 17.60 3.41 -26.68
N LYS A 74 18.07 4.13 -27.71
CA LYS A 74 19.48 4.27 -28.11
C LYS A 74 19.80 5.74 -28.37
N VAL A 75 20.79 6.30 -27.66
CA VAL A 75 21.20 7.70 -27.83
C VAL A 75 22.71 7.78 -28.00
N SER A 76 23.18 8.55 -28.99
CA SER A 76 24.61 8.80 -29.22
C SER A 76 24.89 10.30 -29.09
N PHE A 77 25.93 10.66 -28.34
CA PHE A 77 26.26 12.05 -28.02
C PHE A 77 27.78 12.25 -27.90
N GLY A 78 28.25 13.44 -28.23
CA GLY A 78 29.67 13.81 -28.20
C GLY A 78 30.08 14.50 -26.90
N LEU A 79 31.33 14.96 -26.87
CA LEU A 79 31.82 15.83 -25.82
C LEU A 79 31.48 17.29 -26.08
N HIS A 80 31.14 17.99 -25.00
CA HIS A 80 30.89 19.42 -24.93
C HIS A 80 31.78 20.07 -23.85
N GLU A 81 31.84 21.40 -23.81
CA GLU A 81 32.53 22.14 -22.75
C GLU A 81 31.93 21.86 -21.36
N SER A 82 30.60 21.73 -21.30
CA SER A 82 29.83 21.40 -20.11
C SER A 82 28.66 20.48 -20.46
N THR A 83 28.15 19.77 -19.46
CA THR A 83 26.93 18.98 -19.61
C THR A 83 25.69 19.86 -19.72
N VAL A 84 24.69 19.36 -20.42
CA VAL A 84 23.38 19.97 -20.63
C VAL A 84 22.34 19.22 -19.77
N ASP A 85 21.44 19.97 -19.14
CA ASP A 85 20.45 19.42 -18.19
C ASP A 85 19.20 18.82 -18.86
N THR A 86 19.02 19.01 -20.17
CA THR A 86 17.80 18.61 -20.90
C THR A 86 17.96 17.34 -21.73
N GLU A 87 19.20 16.95 -22.03
CA GLU A 87 19.52 15.88 -22.98
C GLU A 87 20.73 15.05 -22.55
N TRP A 88 20.98 13.97 -23.27
CA TRP A 88 22.21 13.20 -23.08
C TRP A 88 23.40 14.01 -23.57
N SER A 89 24.37 14.23 -22.68
CA SER A 89 25.55 15.03 -22.96
C SER A 89 26.73 14.56 -22.11
N ALA A 90 27.94 14.79 -22.61
CA ALA A 90 29.15 14.53 -21.85
C ALA A 90 30.07 15.76 -21.87
N SER A 91 30.78 16.00 -20.78
CA SER A 91 31.96 16.86 -20.75
C SER A 91 33.11 16.12 -20.10
N ALA A 92 34.35 16.53 -20.39
CA ALA A 92 35.52 15.84 -19.89
C ALA A 92 36.60 16.82 -19.44
N THR A 93 37.23 16.52 -18.32
CA THR A 93 38.32 17.31 -17.73
C THR A 93 39.51 16.42 -17.39
N HIS A 94 40.72 16.95 -17.61
CA HIS A 94 41.95 16.28 -17.21
C HIS A 94 42.11 16.33 -15.70
N ASP A 95 42.55 15.22 -15.13
CA ASP A 95 43.13 15.24 -13.80
C ASP A 95 44.45 16.02 -13.83
N PRO A 96 44.84 16.74 -12.75
CA PRO A 96 46.11 17.48 -12.70
C PRO A 96 47.35 16.62 -12.98
N SER A 97 47.30 15.31 -12.79
CA SER A 97 48.39 14.39 -13.12
C SER A 97 48.48 14.03 -14.61
N GLY A 98 47.46 14.36 -15.42
CA GLY A 98 47.37 14.07 -16.86
C GLY A 98 47.16 12.60 -17.23
N ASN A 99 47.06 11.70 -16.24
CA ASN A 99 46.96 10.25 -16.47
C ASN A 99 45.52 9.73 -16.54
N THR A 100 44.55 10.56 -16.17
CA THR A 100 43.13 10.19 -16.14
C THR A 100 42.27 11.32 -16.71
N LEU A 101 41.22 10.92 -17.42
CA LEU A 101 40.18 11.81 -17.90
C LEU A 101 38.91 11.56 -17.09
N SER A 102 38.45 12.57 -16.36
CA SER A 102 37.14 12.53 -15.68
C SER A 102 36.08 12.98 -16.67
N VAL A 103 35.13 12.11 -16.98
CA VAL A 103 34.03 12.38 -17.91
C VAL A 103 32.74 12.47 -17.10
N SER A 104 32.12 13.66 -17.12
CA SER A 104 30.78 13.88 -16.56
C SER A 104 29.75 13.60 -17.64
N ILE A 105 28.84 12.67 -17.39
CA ILE A 105 27.76 12.27 -18.30
C ILE A 105 26.43 12.68 -17.67
N SER A 106 25.66 13.49 -18.37
CA SER A 106 24.29 13.84 -18.00
C SER A 106 23.30 13.09 -18.88
N SER A 107 22.21 12.62 -18.29
CA SER A 107 21.08 12.02 -19.01
C SER A 107 19.92 12.99 -19.09
N SER A 108 19.07 12.85 -20.11
CA SER A 108 17.82 13.61 -20.14
C SER A 108 16.94 13.28 -18.92
N PRO A 109 16.26 14.25 -18.30
CA PRO A 109 15.26 14.00 -17.25
C PRO A 109 14.06 13.19 -17.77
N ASN A 110 13.91 13.06 -19.09
CA ASN A 110 12.89 12.24 -19.75
C ASN A 110 13.46 10.92 -20.30
N ALA A 111 14.67 10.52 -19.92
CA ALA A 111 15.22 9.23 -20.31
C ALA A 111 14.36 8.08 -19.75
N PRO A 112 14.17 6.98 -20.51
CA PRO A 112 13.59 5.76 -20.00
C PRO A 112 14.36 5.24 -18.78
N ILE A 113 13.65 4.70 -17.80
CA ILE A 113 14.31 3.98 -16.70
C ILE A 113 14.61 2.54 -17.12
N GLY A 114 15.67 1.95 -16.56
CA GLY A 114 16.03 0.57 -16.87
C GLY A 114 17.53 0.30 -16.78
N ARG A 115 17.92 -0.89 -17.24
CA ARG A 115 19.33 -1.25 -17.43
C ARG A 115 19.85 -0.63 -18.72
N TYR A 116 21.04 -0.06 -18.66
CA TYR A 116 21.73 0.58 -19.77
C TYR A 116 23.12 0.00 -19.98
N SER A 117 23.51 -0.18 -21.23
CA SER A 117 24.91 -0.34 -21.61
C SER A 117 25.49 1.02 -22.04
N LEU A 118 26.77 1.24 -21.76
CA LEU A 118 27.51 2.42 -22.18
C LEU A 118 28.71 2.02 -23.03
N THR A 119 28.82 2.61 -24.21
CA THR A 119 29.93 2.40 -25.13
C THR A 119 30.53 3.74 -25.57
N LEU A 120 31.80 3.73 -25.94
CA LEU A 120 32.51 4.86 -26.52
C LEU A 120 33.04 4.45 -27.89
N ASP A 121 32.66 5.21 -28.91
CA ASP A 121 33.28 5.15 -30.23
C ASP A 121 34.33 6.27 -30.36
N GLN A 122 35.53 5.89 -30.77
CA GLN A 122 36.58 6.82 -31.16
C GLN A 122 37.11 6.44 -32.54
N GLU A 123 36.91 7.33 -33.53
CA GLU A 123 37.39 7.15 -34.90
C GLU A 123 36.98 5.79 -35.53
N GLY A 124 35.80 5.25 -35.15
CA GLY A 124 35.26 3.97 -35.64
C GLY A 124 35.63 2.74 -34.79
N GLN A 125 36.41 2.91 -33.72
CA GLN A 125 36.67 1.86 -32.73
C GLN A 125 35.70 2.00 -31.55
N THR A 126 34.76 1.06 -31.45
CA THR A 126 33.80 0.99 -30.33
C THR A 126 34.34 0.17 -29.17
N THR A 127 34.29 0.73 -27.96
CA THR A 127 34.73 0.10 -26.70
C THR A 127 33.59 0.13 -25.68
N SER A 128 33.32 -1.00 -25.02
CA SER A 128 32.39 -1.04 -23.89
C SER A 128 33.00 -0.39 -22.65
N LEU A 129 32.28 0.54 -22.02
CA LEU A 129 32.70 1.22 -20.80
C LEU A 129 32.05 0.63 -19.54
N GLY A 130 30.95 -0.10 -19.69
CA GLY A 130 30.24 -0.77 -18.61
C GLY A 130 28.71 -0.71 -18.74
N GLU A 131 28.04 -1.12 -17.69
CA GLU A 131 26.57 -1.07 -17.57
C GLU A 131 26.17 -0.26 -16.33
N PHE A 132 24.98 0.34 -16.37
CA PHE A 132 24.41 1.06 -15.25
C PHE A 132 22.89 0.94 -15.23
N ILE A 133 22.27 1.22 -14.08
CA ILE A 133 20.81 1.31 -13.96
C ILE A 133 20.43 2.77 -13.83
N LEU A 134 19.47 3.21 -14.64
CA LEU A 134 18.89 4.54 -14.60
C LEU A 134 17.50 4.50 -13.95
N LEU A 135 17.31 5.26 -12.88
CA LEU A 135 16.06 5.37 -12.12
C LEU A 135 15.39 6.73 -12.29
N PHE A 136 14.14 6.84 -11.85
CA PHE A 136 13.46 8.12 -11.69
C PHE A 136 14.17 8.99 -10.64
N ASN A 137 14.08 10.32 -10.81
CA ASN A 137 14.81 11.27 -9.98
C ASN A 137 13.90 12.27 -9.25
N ALA A 138 13.51 11.93 -8.01
CA ALA A 138 12.77 12.84 -7.14
C ALA A 138 13.55 14.12 -6.74
N TRP A 139 14.86 14.18 -7.00
CA TRP A 139 15.72 15.32 -6.69
C TRP A 139 15.94 16.27 -7.87
N CYS A 140 15.69 15.83 -9.10
CA CYS A 140 15.85 16.66 -10.31
C CYS A 140 14.60 17.51 -10.55
N PRO A 141 14.67 18.86 -10.51
CA PRO A 141 13.50 19.73 -10.74
C PRO A 141 12.81 19.55 -12.09
N SER A 142 13.53 19.07 -13.09
CA SER A 142 13.03 18.83 -14.44
C SER A 142 12.39 17.44 -14.62
N ASP A 143 12.50 16.55 -13.63
CA ASP A 143 11.88 15.22 -13.67
C ASP A 143 10.41 15.31 -13.28
N ALA A 144 9.55 14.57 -13.98
CA ALA A 144 8.13 14.42 -13.69
C ALA A 144 7.84 13.94 -12.25
N VAL A 145 8.76 13.27 -11.56
CA VAL A 145 8.58 12.83 -10.16
C VAL A 145 9.22 13.76 -9.12
N TYR A 146 9.65 14.96 -9.51
CA TYR A 146 10.34 15.90 -8.64
C TYR A 146 9.55 16.20 -7.36
N MET A 147 10.22 16.04 -6.21
CA MET A 147 9.66 16.34 -4.90
C MET A 147 10.53 17.34 -4.15
N LYS A 148 10.06 18.57 -4.04
CA LYS A 148 10.82 19.69 -3.44
C LYS A 148 11.26 19.45 -1.98
N SER A 149 10.45 18.76 -1.18
CA SER A 149 10.73 18.59 0.26
C SER A 149 11.72 17.44 0.51
N ASN A 150 12.85 17.76 1.14
CA ASN A 150 13.86 16.76 1.51
C ASN A 150 13.30 15.72 2.49
N THR A 151 12.54 16.13 3.52
CA THR A 151 11.94 15.18 4.48
C THR A 151 10.93 14.25 3.81
N LYS A 152 10.15 14.74 2.84
CA LYS A 152 9.25 13.90 2.05
C LYS A 152 10.01 12.94 1.12
N LYS A 153 11.14 13.35 0.51
CA LYS A 153 11.99 12.44 -0.27
C LYS A 153 12.58 11.33 0.61
N GLN A 154 13.00 11.67 1.83
CA GLN A 154 13.43 10.67 2.81
C GLN A 154 12.30 9.68 3.12
N GLU A 155 11.08 10.15 3.38
CA GLU A 155 9.95 9.26 3.71
C GLU A 155 9.42 8.43 2.52
N TYR A 156 9.26 9.05 1.36
CA TYR A 156 8.50 8.47 0.25
C TYR A 156 9.38 7.80 -0.81
N VAL A 157 10.70 7.90 -0.71
CA VAL A 157 11.65 7.20 -1.59
C VAL A 157 12.62 6.35 -0.76
N LEU A 158 13.25 6.92 0.26
CA LEU A 158 14.38 6.27 0.96
C LEU A 158 13.97 5.47 2.21
N ALA A 159 12.83 5.76 2.84
CA ALA A 159 12.41 4.99 4.01
C ALA A 159 12.04 3.56 3.61
N GLN A 160 12.62 2.59 4.30
CA GLN A 160 12.43 1.16 4.04
C GLN A 160 11.34 0.52 4.92
N HIS A 161 10.72 1.32 5.78
CA HIS A 161 9.71 0.89 6.73
C HIS A 161 8.46 1.75 6.58
N GLY A 162 7.29 1.13 6.71
CA GLY A 162 5.98 1.77 6.58
C GLY A 162 5.02 1.41 7.71
N GLN A 163 3.82 1.98 7.62
CA GLN A 163 2.66 1.63 8.43
C GLN A 163 1.48 1.40 7.49
N VAL A 164 0.78 0.30 7.68
CA VAL A 164 -0.54 0.03 7.10
C VAL A 164 -1.57 0.18 8.21
N TYR A 165 -2.58 1.02 8.03
CA TYR A 165 -3.61 1.19 9.04
C TYR A 165 -4.74 0.17 8.81
N ARG A 166 -5.21 -0.48 9.88
CA ARG A 166 -6.27 -1.49 9.86
C ARG A 166 -7.26 -1.28 11.01
N GLY A 167 -8.32 -2.08 11.03
CA GLY A 167 -9.38 -2.04 12.04
C GLY A 167 -10.61 -1.30 11.54
N THR A 168 -11.10 -0.34 12.32
CA THR A 168 -12.27 0.49 11.95
C THR A 168 -11.93 1.97 12.10
N HIS A 169 -12.70 2.86 11.49
CA HIS A 169 -12.52 4.32 11.63
C HIS A 169 -12.50 4.84 13.09
N LYS A 170 -13.04 4.07 14.05
CA LYS A 170 -13.01 4.42 15.49
C LYS A 170 -11.87 3.76 16.26
N ARG A 171 -11.36 2.63 15.78
CA ARG A 171 -10.26 1.87 16.39
C ARG A 171 -9.26 1.52 15.30
N ILE A 172 -8.36 2.46 15.04
CA ILE A 172 -7.35 2.38 13.99
C ILE A 172 -6.05 1.89 14.62
N LYS A 173 -5.48 0.81 14.09
CA LYS A 173 -4.17 0.28 14.50
C LYS A 173 -3.21 0.30 13.33
N GLY A 174 -1.98 0.77 13.57
CA GLY A 174 -0.87 0.69 12.62
C GLY A 174 -0.24 -0.70 12.64
N LEU A 175 -0.04 -1.27 11.46
CA LEU A 175 0.70 -2.49 11.20
C LEU A 175 2.00 -2.09 10.51
N CYS A 176 3.14 -2.28 11.18
CA CYS A 176 4.43 -1.96 10.57
C CYS A 176 4.74 -2.92 9.41
N TRP A 177 5.39 -2.41 8.37
CA TRP A 177 5.74 -3.18 7.17
C TRP A 177 7.17 -2.88 6.71
N ASN A 178 7.89 -3.93 6.32
CA ASN A 178 9.22 -3.82 5.70
C ASN A 178 9.08 -3.69 4.18
N PHE A 179 9.27 -2.48 3.65
CA PHE A 179 9.32 -2.31 2.19
C PHE A 179 10.59 -2.90 1.60
N GLY A 180 11.74 -2.70 2.25
CA GLY A 180 13.02 -3.32 1.89
C GLY A 180 13.46 -3.09 0.45
N GLN A 181 13.12 -1.94 -0.15
CA GLN A 181 13.36 -1.69 -1.57
C GLN A 181 14.84 -1.70 -1.98
N PHE A 182 15.76 -1.52 -1.01
CA PHE A 182 17.20 -1.56 -1.22
C PHE A 182 17.83 -2.91 -0.84
N ASP A 183 17.05 -3.88 -0.37
CA ASP A 183 17.57 -5.23 -0.10
C ASP A 183 18.15 -5.84 -1.39
N PRO A 184 19.16 -6.71 -1.27
CA PRO A 184 19.75 -7.40 -2.42
C PRO A 184 18.68 -8.06 -3.30
N SER A 185 18.90 -8.03 -4.62
CA SER A 185 18.00 -8.51 -5.69
C SER A 185 16.69 -7.74 -5.91
N ILE A 186 16.18 -6.96 -4.93
CA ILE A 186 14.85 -6.36 -5.05
C ILE A 186 14.72 -5.42 -6.25
N LEU A 187 15.71 -4.56 -6.50
CA LEU A 187 15.70 -3.69 -7.68
C LEU A 187 15.67 -4.48 -8.99
N ASP A 188 16.41 -5.58 -9.08
CA ASP A 188 16.42 -6.42 -10.28
C ASP A 188 15.07 -7.10 -10.52
N ILE A 189 14.43 -7.53 -9.44
CA ILE A 189 13.09 -8.10 -9.48
C ILE A 189 12.09 -7.04 -9.93
N CYS A 190 12.17 -5.81 -9.41
CA CYS A 190 11.33 -4.69 -9.83
C CYS A 190 11.47 -4.39 -11.33
N LEU A 191 12.70 -4.42 -11.88
CA LEU A 191 12.93 -4.27 -13.32
C LEU A 191 12.37 -5.48 -14.10
N THR A 192 12.49 -6.69 -13.55
CA THR A 192 11.94 -7.92 -14.14
C THR A 192 10.40 -7.90 -14.17
N ILE A 193 9.74 -7.28 -13.19
CA ILE A 193 8.28 -7.05 -13.21
C ILE A 193 7.89 -6.21 -14.43
N LEU A 194 8.67 -5.17 -14.75
CA LEU A 194 8.44 -4.38 -15.97
C LEU A 194 8.66 -5.23 -17.23
N ASP A 195 9.66 -6.10 -17.27
CA ASP A 195 9.91 -6.97 -18.44
C ASP A 195 8.88 -8.13 -18.56
N ALA A 196 8.23 -8.51 -17.46
CA ALA A 196 7.22 -9.56 -17.44
C ALA A 196 5.82 -9.09 -17.87
N ASN A 197 5.62 -7.79 -18.07
CA ASN A 197 4.30 -7.23 -18.36
C ASN A 197 3.83 -7.51 -19.80
N PRO A 198 2.52 -7.69 -20.06
CA PRO A 198 2.02 -8.03 -21.39
C PRO A 198 2.38 -7.03 -22.48
N LYS A 199 2.50 -5.74 -22.16
CA LYS A 199 2.85 -4.71 -23.15
C LYS A 199 4.29 -4.87 -23.63
N PHE A 200 5.20 -5.31 -22.75
CA PHE A 200 6.56 -5.68 -23.14
C PHE A 200 6.58 -6.91 -24.04
N ALA A 201 5.80 -7.95 -23.71
CA ALA A 201 5.68 -9.14 -24.55
C ALA A 201 5.09 -8.83 -25.93
N ALA A 202 4.16 -7.87 -26.02
CA ALA A 202 3.55 -7.45 -27.27
C ALA A 202 4.49 -6.57 -28.13
N ASP A 203 5.18 -5.59 -27.53
CA ASP A 203 6.13 -4.71 -28.21
C ASP A 203 7.16 -4.16 -27.20
N ALA A 204 8.29 -4.86 -27.11
CA ALA A 204 9.34 -4.56 -26.12
C ALA A 204 9.99 -3.19 -26.33
N ASP A 205 10.18 -2.73 -27.57
CA ASP A 205 10.78 -1.41 -27.83
C ASP A 205 9.82 -0.29 -27.41
N LYS A 206 8.53 -0.43 -27.75
CA LYS A 206 7.51 0.53 -27.34
C LYS A 206 7.33 0.58 -25.83
N ASP A 207 7.31 -0.56 -25.16
CA ASP A 207 7.25 -0.63 -23.69
C ASP A 207 8.48 0.03 -23.05
N CYS A 208 9.69 -0.35 -23.47
CA CYS A 208 10.93 0.25 -22.96
C CYS A 208 10.97 1.76 -23.17
N SER A 209 10.54 2.27 -24.33
CA SER A 209 10.46 3.71 -24.58
C SER A 209 9.46 4.41 -23.64
N ALA A 210 8.30 3.78 -23.41
CA ALA A 210 7.23 4.30 -22.55
C ALA A 210 7.61 4.34 -21.07
N ARG A 211 8.61 3.55 -20.63
CA ARG A 211 9.14 3.58 -19.25
C ARG A 211 9.74 4.92 -18.85
N ARG A 212 9.89 5.89 -19.76
CA ARG A 212 10.18 7.29 -19.41
C ARG A 212 9.07 7.98 -18.62
N ASN A 213 7.84 7.50 -18.74
CA ASN A 213 6.68 8.18 -18.20
C ASN A 213 6.25 7.52 -16.88
N PRO A 214 6.30 8.23 -15.73
CA PRO A 214 5.89 7.65 -14.44
C PRO A 214 4.41 7.26 -14.42
N ILE A 215 3.56 7.91 -15.23
CA ILE A 215 2.13 7.54 -15.40
C ILE A 215 2.02 6.13 -15.99
N TYR A 216 2.81 5.86 -17.04
CA TYR A 216 2.84 4.55 -17.69
C TYR A 216 3.35 3.48 -16.73
N VAL A 217 4.49 3.74 -16.09
CA VAL A 217 5.12 2.80 -15.15
C VAL A 217 4.18 2.49 -13.97
N THR A 218 3.52 3.51 -13.39
CA THR A 218 2.57 3.32 -12.29
C THR A 218 1.38 2.45 -12.71
N ARG A 219 0.85 2.64 -13.93
CA ARG A 219 -0.23 1.81 -14.46
C ARG A 219 0.21 0.37 -14.72
N VAL A 220 1.44 0.15 -15.21
CA VAL A 220 2.02 -1.20 -15.35
C VAL A 220 2.21 -1.86 -13.98
N ILE A 221 2.66 -1.13 -12.97
CA ILE A 221 2.79 -1.64 -11.60
C ILE A 221 1.42 -2.06 -11.05
N SER A 222 0.40 -1.21 -11.14
CA SER A 222 -0.97 -1.56 -10.67
C SER A 222 -1.47 -2.87 -11.29
N ALA A 223 -1.23 -3.08 -12.59
CA ALA A 223 -1.61 -4.31 -13.28
C ALA A 223 -0.76 -5.53 -12.83
N MET A 224 0.56 -5.39 -12.80
CA MET A 224 1.46 -6.52 -12.57
C MET A 224 1.55 -6.98 -11.13
N ILE A 225 1.09 -6.19 -10.17
CA ILE A 225 1.13 -6.56 -8.75
C ILE A 225 0.09 -7.66 -8.44
N ASN A 226 -1.04 -7.70 -9.15
CA ASN A 226 -1.98 -8.81 -9.09
C ASN A 226 -1.76 -9.80 -10.25
N SER A 227 -2.12 -11.06 -10.06
CA SER A 227 -1.89 -12.13 -11.06
C SER A 227 -3.14 -12.53 -11.84
N ASN A 228 -4.17 -11.69 -11.90
CA ASN A 228 -5.48 -12.12 -12.42
C ASN A 228 -5.50 -12.30 -13.94
N ASP A 229 -4.77 -11.46 -14.67
CA ASP A 229 -4.71 -11.52 -16.13
C ASP A 229 -3.44 -12.19 -16.66
N ASP A 230 -2.36 -12.10 -15.88
CA ASP A 230 -1.00 -12.40 -16.33
C ASP A 230 -0.19 -13.15 -15.25
N ARG A 231 1.12 -13.29 -15.48
CA ARG A 231 2.08 -13.79 -14.47
C ARG A 231 2.47 -12.72 -13.43
N GLY A 232 1.50 -11.94 -12.96
CA GLY A 232 1.71 -10.91 -11.96
C GLY A 232 2.13 -11.46 -10.60
N VAL A 233 2.40 -10.56 -9.64
CA VAL A 233 3.14 -10.91 -8.41
C VAL A 233 2.33 -11.75 -7.43
N LEU A 234 1.11 -11.31 -7.11
CA LEU A 234 0.31 -11.90 -6.03
C LEU A 234 -1.02 -12.47 -6.54
N VAL A 235 -1.36 -13.66 -6.04
CA VAL A 235 -2.70 -14.24 -6.16
C VAL A 235 -3.56 -13.73 -5.00
N GLY A 236 -4.74 -13.17 -5.29
CA GLY A 236 -5.68 -12.70 -4.27
C GLY A 236 -6.47 -13.83 -3.63
N ASN A 237 -6.63 -13.83 -2.30
CA ASN A 237 -7.56 -14.73 -1.61
C ASN A 237 -8.16 -14.06 -0.36
N TRP A 238 -9.48 -14.04 -0.30
CA TRP A 238 -10.29 -13.50 0.82
C TRP A 238 -11.09 -14.57 1.57
N GLY A 239 -10.96 -15.84 1.16
CA GLY A 239 -11.58 -16.99 1.80
C GLY A 239 -10.61 -17.72 2.72
N GLU A 240 -10.89 -19.02 2.93
CA GLU A 240 -10.00 -19.89 3.67
C GLU A 240 -8.70 -20.15 2.89
N VAL A 241 -7.57 -20.14 3.60
CA VAL A 241 -6.25 -20.39 3.04
C VAL A 241 -5.83 -21.79 3.44
N THR A 242 -5.84 -22.72 2.48
CA THR A 242 -5.45 -24.13 2.69
C THR A 242 -4.11 -24.47 2.04
N ASP A 243 -3.73 -23.74 0.99
CA ASP A 243 -2.45 -23.80 0.30
C ASP A 243 -1.77 -22.41 0.30
N GLY A 244 -0.45 -22.33 0.48
CA GLY A 244 0.27 -21.06 0.50
C GLY A 244 0.22 -20.29 1.82
N VAL A 245 0.56 -19.00 1.76
CA VAL A 245 0.75 -18.14 2.93
C VAL A 245 -0.48 -17.29 3.17
N HIS A 246 -1.02 -17.34 4.39
CA HIS A 246 -2.12 -16.49 4.80
C HIS A 246 -1.71 -15.00 4.71
N PRO A 247 -2.50 -14.12 4.06
CA PRO A 247 -2.11 -12.72 3.80
C PRO A 247 -1.68 -11.91 5.04
N GLY A 248 -2.26 -12.24 6.20
CA GLY A 248 -1.90 -11.62 7.48
C GLY A 248 -0.49 -11.95 8.00
N ARG A 249 0.18 -12.99 7.47
CA ARG A 249 1.52 -13.46 7.91
C ARG A 249 2.68 -12.70 7.27
N TRP A 250 2.46 -12.06 6.13
CA TRP A 250 3.49 -11.23 5.51
C TRP A 250 3.91 -10.06 6.41
N MET A 251 5.21 -9.84 6.53
CA MET A 251 5.82 -8.72 7.26
C MET A 251 6.49 -7.69 6.36
N GLY A 252 6.82 -8.11 5.15
CA GLY A 252 7.55 -7.30 4.21
C GLY A 252 7.33 -7.73 2.77
N SER A 253 7.68 -6.81 1.86
CA SER A 253 7.54 -7.03 0.42
C SER A 253 8.69 -7.87 -0.15
N GLY A 254 9.85 -7.86 0.50
CA GLY A 254 11.06 -8.48 -0.04
C GLY A 254 10.93 -10.00 -0.21
N ASP A 255 10.36 -10.69 0.78
CA ASP A 255 10.13 -12.15 0.72
C ASP A 255 9.16 -12.52 -0.41
N ILE A 256 8.06 -11.76 -0.54
CA ILE A 256 7.08 -11.93 -1.63
C ILE A 256 7.76 -11.77 -3.00
N LEU A 257 8.53 -10.69 -3.19
CA LEU A 257 9.19 -10.40 -4.46
C LEU A 257 10.21 -11.48 -4.83
N ARG A 258 10.99 -11.97 -3.87
CA ARG A 258 11.94 -13.07 -4.09
C ARG A 258 11.23 -14.37 -4.46
N GLN A 259 10.19 -14.75 -3.74
CA GLN A 259 9.39 -15.93 -4.07
C GLN A 259 8.77 -15.83 -5.47
N TRP A 260 8.31 -14.64 -5.86
CA TRP A 260 7.80 -14.40 -7.21
C TRP A 260 8.86 -14.59 -8.28
N ALA A 261 10.06 -14.03 -8.07
CA ALA A 261 11.16 -14.16 -9.01
C ALA A 261 11.62 -15.62 -9.17
N GLU A 262 11.55 -16.42 -8.10
CA GLU A 262 11.95 -17.83 -8.09
C GLU A 262 10.89 -18.75 -8.72
N SER A 263 9.60 -18.48 -8.48
CA SER A 263 8.54 -19.47 -8.72
C SER A 263 7.27 -18.96 -9.41
N GLY A 264 7.16 -17.65 -9.68
CA GLY A 264 5.97 -17.03 -10.26
C GLY A 264 4.93 -16.59 -9.22
N PRO A 265 3.65 -16.43 -9.58
CA PRO A 265 2.63 -15.80 -8.73
C PRO A 265 2.57 -16.37 -7.29
N VAL A 266 2.68 -15.48 -6.30
CA VAL A 266 2.77 -15.83 -4.87
C VAL A 266 1.39 -15.90 -4.24
N ARG A 267 1.12 -16.98 -3.52
CA ARG A 267 -0.13 -17.23 -2.80
C ARG A 267 0.07 -16.94 -1.30
N TYR A 268 -0.68 -16.06 -0.65
CA TYR A 268 -1.75 -15.19 -1.16
C TYR A 268 -1.59 -13.74 -0.66
N GLY A 269 -2.23 -12.81 -1.36
CA GLY A 269 -2.31 -11.39 -1.00
C GLY A 269 -3.74 -10.92 -0.75
N GLN A 270 -3.86 -9.83 0.01
CA GLN A 270 -5.07 -9.01 0.18
C GLN A 270 -4.69 -7.53 -0.01
N CYS A 271 -5.66 -6.60 -0.02
CA CYS A 271 -5.43 -5.22 -0.48
C CYS A 271 -4.20 -4.53 0.12
N TRP A 272 -3.93 -4.68 1.42
CA TRP A 272 -2.74 -4.09 2.03
C TRP A 272 -1.42 -4.71 1.57
N VAL A 273 -1.43 -6.00 1.25
CA VAL A 273 -0.25 -6.71 0.72
C VAL A 273 0.02 -6.21 -0.70
N PHE A 274 -1.01 -6.13 -1.55
CA PHE A 274 -0.88 -5.57 -2.89
C PHE A 274 -0.35 -4.13 -2.84
N ALA A 275 -0.95 -3.26 -2.02
CA ALA A 275 -0.51 -1.88 -1.86
C ALA A 275 0.93 -1.76 -1.34
N ALA A 276 1.32 -2.60 -0.37
CA ALA A 276 2.66 -2.54 0.20
C ALA A 276 3.74 -3.00 -0.80
N VAL A 277 3.48 -4.05 -1.58
CA VAL A 277 4.39 -4.49 -2.65
C VAL A 277 4.45 -3.44 -3.77
N ALA A 278 3.32 -2.87 -4.19
CA ALA A 278 3.29 -1.78 -5.17
C ALA A 278 4.11 -0.57 -4.70
N CYS A 279 4.03 -0.22 -3.41
CA CYS A 279 4.82 0.86 -2.82
C CYS A 279 6.32 0.54 -2.86
N THR A 280 6.72 -0.70 -2.52
CA THR A 280 8.12 -1.15 -2.65
C THR A 280 8.62 -1.01 -4.08
N VAL A 281 7.88 -1.49 -5.07
CA VAL A 281 8.29 -1.43 -6.48
C VAL A 281 8.42 0.03 -6.96
N SER A 282 7.43 0.87 -6.65
CA SER A 282 7.48 2.30 -6.99
C SER A 282 8.69 3.00 -6.35
N ARG A 283 8.95 2.76 -5.06
CA ARG A 283 10.10 3.35 -4.34
C ARG A 283 11.44 2.86 -4.91
N ALA A 284 11.56 1.56 -5.22
CA ALA A 284 12.76 1.00 -5.83
C ALA A 284 13.09 1.69 -7.15
N LEU A 285 12.07 1.94 -7.99
CA LEU A 285 12.23 2.61 -9.27
C LEU A 285 12.43 4.14 -9.16
N GLY A 286 12.31 4.71 -7.96
CA GLY A 286 12.52 6.13 -7.68
C GLY A 286 11.28 7.02 -7.75
N ILE A 287 10.08 6.43 -7.85
CA ILE A 287 8.81 7.16 -7.81
C ILE A 287 8.41 7.35 -6.34
N PRO A 288 8.28 8.60 -5.83
CA PRO A 288 7.86 8.81 -4.46
C PRO A 288 6.45 8.26 -4.23
N CYS A 289 6.31 7.35 -3.26
CA CYS A 289 5.08 6.58 -3.08
C CYS A 289 4.75 6.38 -1.59
N ARG A 290 3.45 6.37 -1.26
CA ARG A 290 2.93 6.08 0.09
C ARG A 290 1.74 5.13 0.04
N VAL A 291 1.61 4.29 1.06
CA VAL A 291 0.43 3.43 1.27
C VAL A 291 -0.66 4.22 1.97
N VAL A 292 -1.90 4.07 1.50
CA VAL A 292 -3.08 4.78 1.99
C VAL A 292 -4.17 3.79 2.38
N THR A 293 -4.77 4.00 3.54
CA THR A 293 -5.92 3.23 4.02
C THR A 293 -7.18 4.11 4.01
N ASN A 294 -8.26 3.64 3.39
CA ASN A 294 -9.61 4.22 3.49
C ASN A 294 -10.48 3.38 4.41
N PHE A 295 -11.17 3.98 5.40
CA PHE A 295 -12.09 3.25 6.29
C PHE A 295 -13.55 3.44 5.87
N GLY A 296 -14.29 2.33 5.79
CA GLY A 296 -15.59 2.34 5.12
C GLY A 296 -15.42 2.56 3.62
N SER A 297 -14.59 1.76 2.94
CA SER A 297 -14.44 1.87 1.49
C SER A 297 -15.69 1.29 0.83
N ALA A 298 -16.34 2.06 -0.04
CA ALA A 298 -17.41 1.53 -0.86
C ALA A 298 -16.80 0.58 -1.89
N HIS A 299 -17.09 -0.71 -1.75
CA HIS A 299 -16.66 -1.71 -2.71
C HIS A 299 -17.85 -2.06 -3.60
N ASP A 300 -17.97 -1.33 -4.71
CA ASP A 300 -18.87 -1.63 -5.82
C ASP A 300 -18.04 -1.93 -7.07
N THR A 301 -18.62 -2.62 -8.05
CA THR A 301 -17.94 -3.06 -9.29
C THR A 301 -18.32 -2.26 -10.53
N ASP A 302 -19.06 -1.17 -10.36
CA ASP A 302 -19.62 -0.38 -11.47
C ASP A 302 -19.51 1.15 -11.26
N ALA A 303 -18.66 1.59 -10.33
CA ALA A 303 -18.48 2.99 -9.94
C ALA A 303 -19.77 3.71 -9.49
N ASN A 304 -20.75 2.97 -8.97
CA ASN A 304 -22.00 3.53 -8.48
C ASN A 304 -21.79 4.36 -7.19
N LEU A 305 -22.42 5.53 -7.15
CA LEU A 305 -22.36 6.46 -6.02
C LEU A 305 -23.43 6.16 -4.95
N ILE A 306 -24.23 5.10 -5.13
CA ILE A 306 -25.23 4.64 -4.17
C ILE A 306 -25.06 3.14 -3.94
N ILE A 307 -24.56 2.75 -2.78
CA ILE A 307 -24.49 1.36 -2.34
C ILE A 307 -25.83 0.96 -1.73
N GLU A 308 -26.53 0.02 -2.37
CA GLU A 308 -27.81 -0.49 -1.90
C GLU A 308 -27.63 -1.78 -1.07
N ASN A 309 -27.79 -1.64 0.24
CA ASN A 309 -27.87 -2.77 1.14
C ASN A 309 -29.32 -3.26 1.23
N VAL A 310 -29.62 -4.38 0.60
CA VAL A 310 -30.96 -4.99 0.69
C VAL A 310 -30.95 -6.05 1.79
N TYR A 311 -31.94 -6.03 2.68
CA TYR A 311 -32.13 -6.99 3.77
C TYR A 311 -33.47 -7.72 3.64
N ASN A 312 -33.56 -8.96 4.12
CA ASN A 312 -34.85 -9.62 4.31
C ASN A 312 -35.50 -9.16 5.63
N VAL A 313 -36.73 -9.63 5.88
CA VAL A 313 -37.51 -9.31 7.10
C VAL A 313 -36.87 -9.80 8.40
N ASP A 314 -35.97 -10.78 8.30
CA ASP A 314 -35.20 -11.34 9.42
C ASP A 314 -33.88 -10.57 9.65
N GLY A 315 -33.69 -9.43 8.97
CA GLY A 315 -32.52 -8.57 9.11
C GLY A 315 -31.25 -9.10 8.44
N GLU A 316 -31.34 -10.17 7.65
CA GLU A 316 -30.20 -10.68 6.89
C GLU A 316 -30.04 -9.93 5.58
N LYS A 317 -28.83 -9.47 5.29
CA LYS A 317 -28.54 -8.80 4.01
C LYS A 317 -28.61 -9.80 2.85
N ILE A 318 -29.18 -9.45 1.73
CA ILE A 318 -29.30 -10.28 0.53
C ILE A 318 -28.62 -9.67 -0.70
N SER A 319 -28.25 -8.38 -0.66
CA SER A 319 -27.43 -7.76 -1.72
C SER A 319 -25.94 -8.13 -1.61
N ARG A 320 -25.23 -8.00 -2.74
CA ARG A 320 -23.82 -8.36 -2.89
C ARG A 320 -22.87 -7.22 -2.56
N ASP A 321 -23.25 -5.98 -2.90
CA ASP A 321 -22.43 -4.78 -2.71
C ASP A 321 -22.08 -4.65 -1.23
N SER A 322 -20.90 -4.14 -0.91
CA SER A 322 -20.48 -4.07 0.48
C SER A 322 -19.61 -2.85 0.74
N VAL A 323 -19.68 -2.36 1.97
CA VAL A 323 -18.74 -1.38 2.46
C VAL A 323 -17.70 -2.14 3.25
N TRP A 324 -16.47 -2.15 2.78
CA TRP A 324 -15.35 -2.80 3.47
C TRP A 324 -15.00 -1.98 4.72
N ASN A 325 -14.64 -2.66 5.82
CA ASN A 325 -14.25 -1.96 7.04
C ASN A 325 -13.06 -1.02 6.79
N PHE A 326 -12.11 -1.49 5.96
CA PHE A 326 -11.08 -0.68 5.34
C PHE A 326 -10.65 -1.26 3.98
N HIS A 327 -10.07 -0.42 3.14
CA HIS A 327 -9.39 -0.78 1.90
C HIS A 327 -8.06 -0.04 1.82
N VAL A 328 -7.08 -0.59 1.08
CA VAL A 328 -5.72 -0.07 1.05
C VAL A 328 -5.20 -0.01 -0.38
N TRP A 329 -4.65 1.14 -0.76
CA TRP A 329 -4.05 1.40 -2.08
C TRP A 329 -2.75 2.24 -1.94
N VAL A 330 -2.22 2.76 -3.05
CA VAL A 330 -1.04 3.64 -3.05
C VAL A 330 -1.30 5.00 -3.68
N ASP A 331 -0.63 6.04 -3.16
CA ASP A 331 -0.50 7.34 -3.82
C ASP A 331 0.94 7.51 -4.31
N SER A 332 1.11 7.83 -5.59
CA SER A 332 2.40 8.12 -6.22
C SER A 332 2.50 9.59 -6.63
N TRP A 333 3.64 10.24 -6.39
CA TRP A 333 3.84 11.66 -6.69
C TRP A 333 4.44 11.83 -8.09
N MET A 334 3.71 12.52 -8.98
CA MET A 334 4.18 12.85 -10.33
C MET A 334 3.41 14.01 -10.96
N THR A 335 3.93 14.57 -12.04
CA THR A 335 3.20 15.49 -12.92
C THR A 335 2.25 14.75 -13.86
N ARG A 336 1.24 15.46 -14.39
CA ARG A 336 0.21 14.98 -15.31
C ARG A 336 0.18 15.81 -16.58
N PRO A 337 1.23 15.78 -17.42
CA PRO A 337 1.25 16.53 -18.68
C PRO A 337 0.12 16.14 -19.64
N ASP A 338 -0.47 14.96 -19.48
CA ASP A 338 -1.65 14.49 -20.22
C ASP A 338 -2.98 15.15 -19.78
N LEU A 339 -3.02 15.76 -18.58
CA LEU A 339 -4.22 16.40 -18.03
C LEU A 339 -4.07 17.90 -17.76
N GLY A 340 -2.84 18.40 -17.61
CA GLY A 340 -2.52 19.77 -17.19
C GLY A 340 -1.87 19.83 -15.80
N SER A 341 -1.05 20.86 -15.57
CA SER A 341 -0.26 21.02 -14.34
C SER A 341 -1.12 21.22 -13.09
N GLU A 342 -2.39 21.59 -13.26
CA GLU A 342 -3.33 21.67 -12.17
C GLU A 342 -3.61 20.31 -11.51
N PHE A 343 -3.35 19.20 -12.20
CA PHE A 343 -3.52 17.82 -11.71
C PHE A 343 -2.20 17.16 -11.28
N ASP A 344 -1.11 17.91 -11.23
CA ASP A 344 0.17 17.44 -10.70
C ASP A 344 0.06 17.11 -9.19
N GLY A 345 0.94 16.22 -8.73
CA GLY A 345 1.06 15.85 -7.32
C GLY A 345 0.70 14.39 -7.08
N TRP A 346 -0.05 14.12 -6.02
CA TRP A 346 -0.43 12.75 -5.66
C TRP A 346 -1.45 12.17 -6.64
N GLN A 347 -1.16 10.96 -7.09
CA GLN A 347 -2.01 10.15 -7.96
C GLN A 347 -2.31 8.81 -7.29
N THR A 348 -3.59 8.51 -7.07
CA THR A 348 -4.04 7.23 -6.48
C THR A 348 -3.99 6.12 -7.51
N SER A 349 -3.50 4.95 -7.12
CA SER A 349 -3.58 3.72 -7.91
C SER A 349 -3.88 2.55 -6.98
N ASP A 350 -4.82 1.72 -7.39
CA ASP A 350 -5.18 0.52 -6.65
C ASP A 350 -4.66 -0.73 -7.38
N PRO A 351 -3.69 -1.46 -6.80
CA PRO A 351 -3.22 -2.73 -7.35
C PRO A 351 -4.14 -3.92 -7.00
N THR A 352 -5.17 -3.73 -6.17
CA THR A 352 -6.14 -4.77 -5.83
C THR A 352 -7.05 -5.04 -7.03
N PRO A 353 -7.23 -6.30 -7.46
CA PRO A 353 -8.03 -6.62 -8.63
C PRO A 353 -9.53 -6.53 -8.32
N GLN A 354 -10.09 -5.31 -8.36
CA GLN A 354 -11.51 -5.05 -8.12
C GLN A 354 -12.28 -4.84 -9.43
N GLU A 355 -11.78 -3.95 -10.29
CA GLU A 355 -12.38 -3.63 -11.58
C GLU A 355 -11.37 -3.71 -12.73
N ARG A 356 -11.88 -3.97 -13.94
CA ARG A 356 -11.07 -3.98 -15.16
C ARG A 356 -11.10 -2.59 -15.81
N SER A 357 -9.94 -1.97 -15.95
CA SER A 357 -9.74 -0.77 -16.75
C SER A 357 -9.15 -1.16 -18.11
N ASP A 358 -9.82 -0.79 -19.21
CA ASP A 358 -9.49 -1.20 -20.58
C ASP A 358 -9.33 -2.73 -20.73
N GLY A 359 -10.15 -3.49 -19.99
CA GLY A 359 -10.14 -4.96 -20.02
C GLY A 359 -9.05 -5.62 -19.16
N VAL A 360 -8.23 -4.87 -18.42
CA VAL A 360 -7.17 -5.38 -17.55
C VAL A 360 -7.45 -4.99 -16.09
N PHE A 361 -7.21 -5.89 -15.13
CA PHE A 361 -7.28 -5.62 -13.70
C PHE A 361 -6.16 -4.66 -13.27
N CYS A 362 -6.40 -3.37 -13.47
CA CYS A 362 -5.56 -2.27 -13.06
C CYS A 362 -6.44 -1.05 -12.78
N CYS A 363 -5.99 -0.18 -11.88
CA CYS A 363 -6.72 1.01 -11.49
C CYS A 363 -5.76 2.18 -11.22
N GLY A 364 -6.04 3.32 -11.85
CA GLY A 364 -5.24 4.54 -11.79
C GLY A 364 -4.11 4.60 -12.83
N PRO A 365 -3.26 5.63 -12.76
CA PRO A 365 -3.21 6.67 -11.72
C PRO A 365 -4.27 7.79 -11.87
N ALA A 366 -5.08 8.01 -10.84
CA ALA A 366 -6.08 9.07 -10.75
C ALA A 366 -5.55 10.26 -9.91
N PRO A 367 -5.64 11.52 -10.37
CA PRO A 367 -5.20 12.65 -9.56
C PRO A 367 -6.08 12.81 -8.31
N LEU A 368 -5.48 12.95 -7.12
CA LEU A 368 -6.24 13.24 -5.88
C LEU A 368 -7.10 14.50 -6.04
N LYS A 369 -6.60 15.48 -6.77
CA LYS A 369 -7.36 16.70 -7.07
C LYS A 369 -8.58 16.40 -7.94
N ALA A 370 -8.47 15.52 -8.93
CA ALA A 370 -9.62 15.16 -9.76
C ALA A 370 -10.70 14.46 -8.93
N ILE A 371 -10.29 13.56 -8.03
CA ILE A 371 -11.19 12.91 -7.08
C ILE A 371 -11.85 13.95 -6.17
N ARG A 372 -11.07 14.82 -5.54
CA ARG A 372 -11.58 15.86 -4.63
C ARG A 372 -12.54 16.84 -5.28
N GLU A 373 -12.31 17.20 -6.54
CA GLU A 373 -13.10 18.18 -7.29
C GLU A 373 -14.20 17.55 -8.17
N GLY A 374 -14.43 16.24 -8.08
CA GLY A 374 -15.44 15.53 -8.87
C GLY A 374 -15.21 15.60 -10.39
N GLU A 375 -13.95 15.62 -10.83
CA GLU A 375 -13.56 15.66 -12.25
C GLU A 375 -13.55 14.25 -12.86
N LEU A 376 -14.72 13.60 -12.88
CA LEU A 376 -14.84 12.16 -13.17
C LEU A 376 -14.43 11.75 -14.60
N THR A 377 -14.34 12.69 -15.54
CA THR A 377 -13.91 12.42 -16.92
C THR A 377 -12.39 12.32 -17.06
N LYS A 378 -11.63 12.66 -16.01
CA LYS A 378 -10.17 12.64 -16.05
C LYS A 378 -9.67 11.22 -15.94
N LYS A 379 -8.72 10.88 -16.79
CA LYS A 379 -8.03 9.59 -16.72
C LYS A 379 -7.08 9.55 -15.51
N TYR A 380 -6.84 8.41 -14.89
CA TYR A 380 -7.42 7.10 -15.15
C TYR A 380 -8.37 6.75 -14.01
N ASP A 381 -9.47 6.05 -14.31
CA ASP A 381 -10.31 5.38 -13.30
C ASP A 381 -10.84 6.28 -12.16
N THR A 382 -10.89 7.60 -12.40
CA THR A 382 -11.39 8.59 -11.43
C THR A 382 -12.81 8.28 -10.95
N PRO A 383 -13.78 7.85 -11.79
CA PRO A 383 -15.13 7.51 -11.32
C PRO A 383 -15.12 6.42 -10.24
N PHE A 384 -14.34 5.36 -10.45
CA PHE A 384 -14.25 4.23 -9.52
C PHE A 384 -13.69 4.66 -8.17
N ILE A 385 -12.52 5.31 -8.16
CA ILE A 385 -11.88 5.77 -6.92
C ILE A 385 -12.72 6.86 -6.22
N PHE A 386 -13.45 7.68 -6.99
CA PHE A 386 -14.38 8.66 -6.42
C PHE A 386 -15.53 7.97 -5.69
N ALA A 387 -16.11 6.92 -6.26
CA ALA A 387 -17.17 6.14 -5.63
C ALA A 387 -16.70 5.50 -4.31
N GLU A 388 -15.50 4.93 -4.29
CA GLU A 388 -14.90 4.32 -3.10
C GLU A 388 -14.86 5.23 -1.85
N VAL A 389 -14.77 6.55 -2.06
CA VAL A 389 -14.66 7.54 -0.98
C VAL A 389 -15.88 8.45 -0.80
N ASN A 390 -16.82 8.47 -1.76
CA ASN A 390 -17.99 9.37 -1.74
C ASN A 390 -19.35 8.69 -1.90
N ALA A 391 -19.42 7.36 -2.08
CA ALA A 391 -20.72 6.70 -2.25
C ALA A 391 -21.62 6.87 -1.01
N ASP A 392 -22.90 7.11 -1.26
CA ASP A 392 -23.95 7.08 -0.25
C ASP A 392 -24.35 5.62 -0.01
N VAL A 393 -24.75 5.29 1.22
CA VAL A 393 -25.29 3.97 1.56
C VAL A 393 -26.79 4.08 1.78
N VAL A 394 -27.56 3.22 1.13
CA VAL A 394 -29.01 3.12 1.32
C VAL A 394 -29.33 1.72 1.85
N ASP A 395 -30.05 1.65 2.96
CA ASP A 395 -30.51 0.38 3.51
C ASP A 395 -32.00 0.18 3.19
N LEU A 396 -32.28 -0.91 2.49
CA LEU A 396 -33.59 -1.32 1.99
C LEU A 396 -34.00 -2.64 2.64
N VAL A 397 -35.26 -2.79 3.04
CA VAL A 397 -35.82 -4.08 3.46
C VAL A 397 -36.73 -4.61 2.36
N GLN A 398 -36.49 -5.84 1.91
CA GLN A 398 -37.37 -6.59 1.04
C GLN A 398 -38.42 -7.30 1.90
N ARG A 399 -39.67 -6.85 1.78
CA ARG A 399 -40.84 -7.43 2.45
C ARG A 399 -41.20 -8.78 1.81
N SER A 400 -41.97 -9.59 2.52
CA SER A 400 -42.49 -10.88 2.00
C SER A 400 -43.34 -10.73 0.73
N SER A 401 -43.87 -9.53 0.46
CA SER A 401 -44.57 -9.18 -0.79
C SER A 401 -43.65 -9.00 -2.01
N GLY A 402 -42.33 -8.96 -1.82
CA GLY A 402 -41.34 -8.63 -2.84
C GLY A 402 -41.02 -7.12 -2.94
N GLU A 403 -41.80 -6.26 -2.29
CA GLU A 403 -41.58 -4.81 -2.24
C GLU A 403 -40.33 -4.46 -1.41
N THR A 404 -39.46 -3.59 -1.95
CA THR A 404 -38.31 -3.04 -1.23
C THR A 404 -38.63 -1.66 -0.67
N VAL A 405 -38.48 -1.49 0.65
CA VAL A 405 -38.75 -0.24 1.36
C VAL A 405 -37.46 0.28 1.99
N LYS A 406 -37.13 1.55 1.73
CA LYS A 406 -36.02 2.22 2.40
C LYS A 406 -36.34 2.44 3.87
N PHE A 407 -35.44 2.04 4.75
CA PHE A 407 -35.60 2.24 6.20
C PHE A 407 -34.43 2.99 6.84
N ALA A 408 -33.26 3.01 6.20
CA ALA A 408 -32.12 3.80 6.65
C ALA A 408 -31.20 4.19 5.48
N GLY A 409 -30.17 4.96 5.80
CA GLY A 409 -29.11 5.32 4.87
C GLY A 409 -28.07 6.18 5.55
N SER A 410 -26.93 6.36 4.90
CA SER A 410 -25.84 7.17 5.40
C SER A 410 -25.04 7.78 4.25
N THR A 411 -24.90 9.11 4.27
CA THR A 411 -23.97 9.85 3.40
C THR A 411 -22.55 9.93 3.98
N THR A 412 -22.40 9.61 5.27
CA THR A 412 -21.15 9.83 6.05
C THR A 412 -20.39 8.55 6.38
N SER A 413 -20.93 7.37 6.04
CA SER A 413 -20.34 6.09 6.43
C SER A 413 -19.17 5.64 5.56
N VAL A 414 -19.06 6.19 4.35
CA VAL A 414 -18.05 5.86 3.35
C VAL A 414 -16.90 6.87 3.36
N GLY A 415 -15.68 6.43 3.03
CA GLY A 415 -14.56 7.33 2.79
C GLY A 415 -14.05 8.04 4.05
N ARG A 416 -13.91 7.34 5.17
CA ARG A 416 -13.59 7.95 6.47
C ARG A 416 -12.13 7.77 6.86
N SER A 417 -11.62 8.75 7.60
CA SER A 417 -10.33 8.67 8.27
C SER A 417 -9.22 8.16 7.34
N ILE A 418 -9.21 8.62 6.10
CA ILE A 418 -8.26 8.17 5.08
C ILE A 418 -6.86 8.48 5.61
N SER A 419 -6.03 7.46 5.79
CA SER A 419 -4.83 7.53 6.63
C SER A 419 -3.59 7.07 5.88
N THR A 420 -2.47 7.73 6.16
CA THR A 420 -1.12 7.32 5.74
C THR A 420 -0.15 7.49 6.90
N LYS A 421 1.03 6.88 6.83
CA LYS A 421 2.12 7.15 7.76
C LYS A 421 2.55 8.62 7.67
N ALA A 422 2.78 9.27 8.80
CA ALA A 422 3.33 10.61 8.86
C ALA A 422 4.81 10.64 8.42
N VAL A 423 5.23 11.76 7.85
CA VAL A 423 6.62 11.96 7.41
C VAL A 423 7.54 11.99 8.62
N GLY A 424 8.50 11.06 8.68
CA GLY A 424 9.52 11.02 9.74
C GLY A 424 9.04 10.52 11.10
N SER A 425 7.81 10.00 11.23
CA SER A 425 7.33 9.38 12.47
C SER A 425 6.44 8.16 12.20
N ASP A 426 6.14 7.39 13.24
CA ASP A 426 5.26 6.21 13.18
C ASP A 426 3.79 6.55 13.40
N GLU A 427 3.49 7.84 13.55
CA GLU A 427 2.15 8.34 13.79
C GLU A 427 1.27 8.31 12.55
N ARG A 428 -0.04 8.20 12.80
CA ARG A 428 -1.07 8.31 11.78
C ARG A 428 -1.23 9.74 11.31
N TRP A 429 -1.24 9.94 9.99
CA TRP A 429 -1.60 11.19 9.36
C TRP A 429 -2.91 11.06 8.58
N ASP A 430 -3.92 11.83 8.98
CA ASP A 430 -5.24 11.85 8.32
C ASP A 430 -5.20 12.76 7.08
N ILE A 431 -5.51 12.18 5.93
CA ILE A 431 -5.51 12.82 4.61
C ILE A 431 -6.89 12.82 3.96
N THR A 432 -7.96 12.62 4.73
CA THR A 432 -9.35 12.61 4.20
C THR A 432 -9.66 13.87 3.40
N HIS A 433 -9.19 15.03 3.89
CA HIS A 433 -9.33 16.34 3.26
C HIS A 433 -8.65 16.46 1.88
N GLN A 434 -7.76 15.53 1.52
CA GLN A 434 -7.13 15.49 0.20
C GLN A 434 -8.00 14.79 -0.84
N TYR A 435 -8.92 13.92 -0.40
CA TYR A 435 -9.82 13.16 -1.26
C TYR A 435 -11.22 13.76 -1.36
N LYS A 436 -11.70 14.43 -0.30
CA LYS A 436 -13.04 15.04 -0.30
C LYS A 436 -13.14 16.25 0.61
N TYR A 437 -14.13 17.09 0.31
CA TYR A 437 -14.52 18.21 1.15
C TYR A 437 -15.26 17.72 2.41
N PRO A 438 -15.31 18.54 3.48
CA PRO A 438 -16.09 18.20 4.66
C PRO A 438 -17.56 17.98 4.34
N GLU A 439 -18.16 16.98 4.98
CA GLU A 439 -19.58 16.65 4.80
C GLU A 439 -20.47 17.88 5.07
N GLY A 440 -21.46 18.12 4.20
CA GLY A 440 -22.44 19.20 4.33
C GLY A 440 -21.90 20.58 3.94
N SER A 441 -20.65 20.68 3.48
CA SER A 441 -20.08 21.94 2.97
C SER A 441 -20.67 22.33 1.60
N LYS A 442 -20.56 23.61 1.24
CA LYS A 442 -21.02 24.08 -0.07
C LYS A 442 -20.17 23.50 -1.21
N GLU A 443 -18.89 23.26 -0.94
CA GLU A 443 -17.93 22.68 -1.86
C GLU A 443 -18.26 21.21 -2.15
N GLU A 444 -18.54 20.42 -1.11
CA GLU A 444 -19.02 19.04 -1.24
C GLU A 444 -20.26 18.98 -2.14
N ARG A 445 -21.27 19.82 -1.89
CA ARG A 445 -22.51 19.80 -2.68
C ARG A 445 -22.27 20.10 -4.15
N LYS A 446 -21.44 21.10 -4.45
CA LYS A 446 -21.04 21.42 -5.84
C LYS A 446 -20.33 20.24 -6.51
N VAL A 447 -19.46 19.55 -5.78
CA VAL A 447 -18.75 18.35 -6.28
C VAL A 447 -19.74 17.23 -6.58
N PHE A 448 -20.71 16.98 -5.70
CA PHE A 448 -21.74 15.96 -5.89
C PHE A 448 -22.67 16.29 -7.08
N GLU A 449 -23.12 17.54 -7.19
CA GLU A 449 -23.91 18.02 -8.34
C GLU A 449 -23.17 17.81 -9.66
N LYS A 450 -21.88 18.17 -9.69
CA LYS A 450 -21.01 17.97 -10.86
C LYS A 450 -20.81 16.50 -11.20
N ALA A 451 -20.67 15.64 -10.19
CA ALA A 451 -20.60 14.19 -10.33
C ALA A 451 -21.95 13.55 -10.73
N GLN A 452 -23.00 14.35 -10.92
CA GLN A 452 -24.38 13.89 -11.16
C GLN A 452 -24.89 12.97 -10.05
N HIS A 453 -24.36 13.12 -8.84
CA HIS A 453 -24.77 12.39 -7.66
C HIS A 453 -26.00 13.04 -7.05
N ASN A 454 -27.17 12.62 -7.52
CA ASN A 454 -28.44 13.05 -6.96
C ASN A 454 -28.60 12.41 -5.58
N ASN A 455 -28.26 13.17 -4.53
CA ASN A 455 -28.29 12.71 -3.16
C ASN A 455 -29.74 12.41 -2.72
N LYS A 456 -30.22 11.18 -2.97
CA LYS A 456 -31.57 10.70 -2.63
C LYS A 456 -31.83 10.64 -1.11
N LEU A 457 -30.81 10.90 -0.29
CA LEU A 457 -30.86 10.89 1.16
C LEU A 457 -31.08 12.27 1.78
N GLN A 458 -30.87 13.37 1.05
CA GLN A 458 -31.02 14.74 1.59
C GLN A 458 -32.47 15.20 1.87
N GLN A 459 -33.46 14.34 1.69
CA GLN A 459 -34.84 14.62 2.11
C GLN A 459 -35.13 13.92 3.44
N GLN A 460 -34.58 14.40 4.56
CA GLN A 460 -35.17 14.16 5.89
C GLN A 460 -34.54 15.09 6.94
N GLY A 461 -35.28 16.15 7.29
CA GLY A 461 -35.02 17.03 8.43
C GLY A 461 -35.88 16.69 9.65
N GLU A 462 -36.56 15.54 9.66
CA GLU A 462 -37.35 15.08 10.80
C GLU A 462 -36.54 14.06 11.61
N GLU A 463 -36.47 14.25 12.94
CA GLU A 463 -35.93 13.20 13.80
C GLU A 463 -36.78 11.94 13.65
N PRO A 464 -36.14 10.75 13.56
CA PRO A 464 -36.89 9.52 13.42
C PRO A 464 -37.76 9.28 14.66
N SER A 465 -38.96 8.76 14.43
CA SER A 465 -39.97 8.44 15.45
C SER A 465 -39.43 7.51 16.55
N LEU A 466 -38.57 6.56 16.16
CA LEU A 466 -37.78 5.71 17.05
C LEU A 466 -36.30 5.82 16.68
N ARG A 467 -35.43 5.74 17.68
CA ARG A 467 -33.97 5.78 17.48
C ARG A 467 -33.30 4.57 18.10
N LEU A 468 -32.63 3.78 17.28
CA LEU A 468 -31.90 2.58 17.70
C LEU A 468 -30.39 2.86 17.76
N LYS A 469 -29.73 2.47 18.86
CA LYS A 469 -28.28 2.60 19.05
C LYS A 469 -27.70 1.35 19.70
N ILE A 470 -26.47 0.99 19.32
CA ILE A 470 -25.70 -0.08 20.00
C ILE A 470 -24.70 0.57 20.96
N LYS A 471 -24.73 0.19 22.24
CA LYS A 471 -23.71 0.52 23.24
C LYS A 471 -22.78 -0.69 23.42
N LEU A 472 -21.48 -0.42 23.45
CA LEU A 472 -20.42 -1.43 23.54
C LEU A 472 -19.92 -1.54 24.99
N ALA A 473 -19.37 -2.70 25.34
CA ALA A 473 -18.56 -2.85 26.55
C ALA A 473 -17.20 -2.15 26.39
N ASP A 474 -16.57 -1.89 27.55
CA ASP A 474 -15.14 -1.57 27.62
C ASP A 474 -14.31 -2.87 27.56
N ASN A 475 -13.06 -2.76 27.09
CA ASN A 475 -12.05 -3.84 27.16
C ASN A 475 -12.46 -5.19 26.53
N MET A 476 -12.97 -5.16 25.30
CA MET A 476 -13.31 -6.37 24.52
C MET A 476 -12.05 -7.05 23.96
N ILE A 477 -11.40 -7.88 24.77
CA ILE A 477 -10.16 -8.60 24.44
C ILE A 477 -10.47 -10.00 23.92
N VAL A 478 -9.72 -10.47 22.92
CA VAL A 478 -9.83 -11.83 22.40
C VAL A 478 -9.60 -12.87 23.51
N GLY A 479 -10.55 -13.80 23.68
CA GLY A 479 -10.52 -14.82 24.74
C GLY A 479 -11.32 -14.48 25.99
N LYS A 480 -11.98 -13.31 26.06
CA LYS A 480 -12.85 -12.92 27.17
C LYS A 480 -14.31 -12.84 26.75
N ASP A 481 -15.21 -13.08 27.71
CA ASP A 481 -16.64 -12.84 27.56
C ASP A 481 -16.94 -11.36 27.81
N PHE A 482 -17.93 -10.80 27.11
CA PHE A 482 -18.36 -9.42 27.28
C PHE A 482 -19.83 -9.22 26.88
N GLU A 483 -20.47 -8.16 27.38
CA GLU A 483 -21.87 -7.85 27.08
C GLU A 483 -22.00 -6.54 26.28
N VAL A 484 -22.81 -6.57 25.22
CA VAL A 484 -23.18 -5.38 24.45
C VAL A 484 -24.69 -5.17 24.54
N SER A 485 -25.18 -3.95 24.24
CA SER A 485 -26.62 -3.67 24.36
C SER A 485 -27.15 -2.83 23.23
N ALA A 486 -28.32 -3.19 22.70
CA ALA A 486 -29.15 -2.35 21.85
C ALA A 486 -30.07 -1.48 22.71
N VAL A 487 -30.18 -0.20 22.37
CA VAL A 487 -30.98 0.80 23.07
C VAL A 487 -31.93 1.45 22.08
N LEU A 488 -33.23 1.27 22.31
CA LEU A 488 -34.31 1.84 21.52
C LEU A 488 -34.92 3.02 22.28
N THR A 489 -34.72 4.23 21.78
CA THR A 489 -35.33 5.46 22.31
C THR A 489 -36.65 5.74 21.57
N ASN A 490 -37.71 6.05 22.30
CA ASN A 490 -38.97 6.50 21.72
C ASN A 490 -39.11 8.03 21.72
N ASN A 491 -38.98 8.65 20.55
CA ASN A 491 -39.12 10.09 20.37
C ASN A 491 -40.57 10.53 20.10
N CYS A 492 -41.52 9.60 20.06
CA CYS A 492 -42.94 9.90 19.84
C CYS A 492 -43.61 10.38 21.13
N THR A 493 -44.80 10.98 20.97
CA THR A 493 -45.70 11.34 22.08
C THR A 493 -46.57 10.17 22.57
N VAL A 494 -46.50 9.02 21.89
CA VAL A 494 -47.28 7.81 22.20
C VAL A 494 -46.35 6.63 22.47
N ALA A 495 -46.79 5.70 23.32
CA ALA A 495 -46.06 4.48 23.60
C ALA A 495 -45.97 3.62 22.33
N LYS A 496 -44.83 2.95 22.15
CA LYS A 496 -44.54 2.12 20.98
C LYS A 496 -44.22 0.69 21.42
N THR A 497 -44.84 -0.27 20.75
CA THR A 497 -44.53 -1.70 20.92
C THR A 497 -43.73 -2.16 19.72
N CYS A 498 -42.48 -2.56 19.96
CA CYS A 498 -41.55 -2.96 18.91
C CYS A 498 -41.08 -4.39 19.10
N THR A 499 -40.81 -5.08 18.00
CA THR A 499 -40.00 -6.31 18.04
C THR A 499 -38.56 -5.89 17.82
N LEU A 500 -37.68 -6.13 18.79
CA LEU A 500 -36.26 -5.79 18.73
C LEU A 500 -35.44 -7.08 18.63
N MET A 501 -34.78 -7.26 17.50
CA MET A 501 -33.83 -8.32 17.24
C MET A 501 -32.41 -7.76 17.37
N PHE A 502 -31.54 -8.43 18.10
CA PHE A 502 -30.14 -8.04 18.27
C PHE A 502 -29.22 -9.24 18.11
N MET A 503 -28.28 -9.18 17.17
CA MET A 503 -27.41 -10.29 16.80
C MET A 503 -25.94 -9.89 16.67
N ALA A 504 -25.07 -10.87 16.90
CA ALA A 504 -23.62 -10.81 16.71
C ALA A 504 -23.16 -11.88 15.70
N ARG A 505 -22.23 -11.50 14.82
CA ARG A 505 -21.68 -12.40 13.79
C ARG A 505 -20.19 -12.12 13.57
N ALA A 506 -19.40 -13.17 13.36
CA ALA A 506 -18.00 -13.01 12.96
C ALA A 506 -17.92 -12.53 11.50
N VAL A 507 -17.02 -11.60 11.19
CA VAL A 507 -16.87 -11.06 9.83
C VAL A 507 -15.40 -10.93 9.44
N GLY A 508 -15.12 -10.98 8.13
CA GLY A 508 -13.83 -10.57 7.58
C GLY A 508 -13.73 -9.05 7.44
N TYR A 509 -12.53 -8.52 7.26
CA TYR A 509 -12.35 -7.06 7.10
C TYR A 509 -13.07 -6.48 5.88
N ASN A 510 -13.17 -7.25 4.80
CA ASN A 510 -13.91 -6.93 3.57
C ASN A 510 -15.44 -7.11 3.71
N ALA A 511 -15.95 -7.22 4.93
CA ALA A 511 -17.35 -7.49 5.24
C ALA A 511 -17.89 -8.85 4.75
N THR A 512 -17.01 -9.80 4.38
CA THR A 512 -17.43 -11.19 4.14
C THR A 512 -18.04 -11.77 5.40
N ARG A 513 -19.22 -12.38 5.26
CA ARG A 513 -19.98 -12.89 6.40
C ARG A 513 -19.44 -14.22 6.86
N GLY A 514 -19.08 -14.27 8.15
CA GLY A 514 -18.83 -15.51 8.86
C GLY A 514 -20.09 -16.03 9.54
N GLN A 515 -19.89 -16.97 10.46
CA GLN A 515 -20.96 -17.63 11.19
C GLN A 515 -21.55 -16.72 12.28
N GLY A 516 -22.85 -16.91 12.56
CA GLY A 516 -23.53 -16.24 13.67
C GLY A 516 -22.94 -16.67 15.02
N ILE A 517 -22.84 -15.73 15.95
CA ILE A 517 -22.27 -15.95 17.29
C ILE A 517 -23.39 -16.09 18.30
N GLU A 518 -24.28 -15.10 18.36
CA GLU A 518 -25.38 -15.04 19.32
C GLU A 518 -26.49 -14.15 18.77
N PHE A 519 -27.74 -14.41 19.17
CA PHE A 519 -28.85 -13.52 18.86
C PHE A 519 -29.91 -13.56 19.96
N VAL A 520 -30.64 -12.45 20.08
CA VAL A 520 -31.81 -12.33 20.96
C VAL A 520 -32.91 -11.60 20.21
N THR A 521 -34.17 -11.96 20.48
CA THR A 521 -35.34 -11.24 20.00
C THR A 521 -36.28 -11.01 21.16
N ASP A 522 -36.72 -9.77 21.33
CA ASP A 522 -37.60 -9.38 22.41
C ASP A 522 -38.72 -8.45 21.93
N ILE A 523 -39.84 -8.44 22.64
CA ILE A 523 -40.94 -7.50 22.41
C ILE A 523 -40.82 -6.42 23.47
N VAL A 524 -40.45 -5.21 23.03
CA VAL A 524 -40.23 -4.07 23.93
C VAL A 524 -41.38 -3.08 23.82
N GLU A 525 -41.90 -2.66 24.96
CA GLU A 525 -42.80 -1.52 25.07
C GLU A 525 -42.01 -0.31 25.56
N VAL A 526 -42.01 0.76 24.79
CA VAL A 526 -41.25 1.97 25.09
C VAL A 526 -42.22 3.13 25.24
N ALA A 527 -42.33 3.66 26.46
CA ALA A 527 -43.16 4.82 26.75
C ALA A 527 -42.63 6.09 26.05
N PRO A 528 -43.46 7.14 25.87
CA PRO A 528 -43.02 8.40 25.27
C PRO A 528 -41.80 9.00 25.98
N GLY A 529 -40.74 9.31 25.24
CA GLY A 529 -39.51 9.92 25.79
C GLY A 529 -38.59 8.95 26.54
N GLU A 530 -38.97 7.68 26.70
CA GLU A 530 -38.19 6.66 27.43
C GLU A 530 -37.28 5.84 26.50
N GLU A 531 -36.39 5.06 27.11
CA GLU A 531 -35.51 4.10 26.42
C GLU A 531 -35.76 2.68 26.92
N SER A 532 -35.76 1.71 26.01
CA SER A 532 -35.68 0.28 26.36
C SER A 532 -34.36 -0.31 25.91
N ARG A 533 -33.87 -1.31 26.65
CA ARG A 533 -32.55 -1.91 26.48
C ARG A 533 -32.65 -3.42 26.38
N VAL A 534 -31.99 -3.98 25.36
CA VAL A 534 -31.80 -5.42 25.20
C VAL A 534 -30.30 -5.70 25.16
N SER A 535 -29.84 -6.52 26.11
CA SER A 535 -28.44 -6.94 26.22
C SER A 535 -28.19 -8.27 25.48
N LEU A 536 -26.97 -8.44 24.99
CA LEU A 536 -26.47 -9.62 24.29
C LEU A 536 -25.10 -9.99 24.88
N GLY A 537 -25.04 -11.15 25.55
CA GLY A 537 -23.79 -11.73 26.05
C GLY A 537 -23.02 -12.38 24.91
N ILE A 538 -21.75 -12.04 24.76
CA ILE A 538 -20.86 -12.58 23.72
C ILE A 538 -19.77 -13.39 24.42
N ASP A 539 -20.01 -14.70 24.47
CA ASP A 539 -19.13 -15.65 25.14
C ASP A 539 -18.05 -16.19 24.18
N TYR A 540 -16.83 -16.35 24.67
CA TYR A 540 -15.71 -16.90 23.91
C TYR A 540 -16.00 -18.29 23.36
N LYS A 541 -16.75 -19.11 24.09
CA LYS A 541 -17.15 -20.44 23.62
C LYS A 541 -17.96 -20.40 22.30
N HIS A 542 -18.65 -19.28 22.02
CA HIS A 542 -19.45 -19.09 20.81
C HIS A 542 -18.65 -18.42 19.70
N TYR A 543 -17.88 -17.36 20.01
CA TYR A 543 -17.13 -16.65 18.96
C TYR A 543 -15.74 -17.23 18.67
N GLY A 544 -15.09 -17.88 19.63
CA GLY A 544 -13.74 -18.43 19.50
C GLY A 544 -13.54 -19.37 18.30
N PRO A 545 -14.46 -20.30 18.01
CA PRO A 545 -14.34 -21.20 16.86
C PRO A 545 -14.53 -20.53 15.50
N VAL A 546 -15.14 -19.34 15.44
CA VAL A 546 -15.59 -18.71 14.19
C VAL A 546 -14.96 -17.35 13.92
N ILE A 547 -14.25 -16.77 14.90
CA ILE A 547 -13.60 -15.48 14.78
C ILE A 547 -12.45 -15.55 13.76
N THR A 548 -12.43 -14.58 12.85
CA THR A 548 -11.38 -14.49 11.83
C THR A 548 -10.10 -13.90 12.41
N SER A 549 -8.99 -14.00 11.68
CA SER A 549 -7.74 -13.34 12.09
C SER A 549 -7.82 -11.80 12.09
N ASP A 550 -8.85 -11.22 11.48
CA ASP A 550 -9.15 -9.78 11.57
C ASP A 550 -9.73 -9.38 12.93
N ARG A 551 -10.20 -10.36 13.72
CA ARG A 551 -10.79 -10.16 15.05
C ARG A 551 -11.99 -9.23 15.03
N LEU A 552 -12.82 -9.34 13.99
CA LEU A 552 -13.99 -8.49 13.79
C LEU A 552 -15.29 -9.23 14.09
N ILE A 553 -16.16 -8.58 14.86
CA ILE A 553 -17.54 -9.03 15.10
C ILE A 553 -18.48 -7.89 14.67
N GLN A 554 -19.43 -8.19 13.81
CA GLN A 554 -20.50 -7.28 13.44
C GLN A 554 -21.69 -7.47 14.37
N LEU A 555 -22.16 -6.38 14.95
CA LEU A 555 -23.37 -6.28 15.74
C LEU A 555 -24.45 -5.62 14.90
N SER A 556 -25.61 -6.25 14.79
CA SER A 556 -26.76 -5.72 14.06
C SER A 556 -28.00 -5.77 14.95
N ALA A 557 -28.62 -4.61 15.14
CA ALA A 557 -29.88 -4.47 15.86
C ALA A 557 -30.95 -3.98 14.89
N VAL A 558 -32.10 -4.65 14.85
CA VAL A 558 -33.25 -4.31 14.02
C VAL A 558 -34.49 -4.20 14.91
N ALA A 559 -35.17 -3.07 14.87
CA ALA A 559 -36.44 -2.85 15.53
C ALA A 559 -37.56 -2.69 14.50
N THR A 560 -38.68 -3.38 14.70
CA THR A 560 -39.89 -3.23 13.89
C THR A 560 -41.04 -2.73 14.74
N ASP A 561 -41.60 -1.57 14.40
CA ASP A 561 -42.83 -1.05 15.05
C ASP A 561 -44.01 -1.94 14.64
N LYS A 562 -44.72 -2.52 15.62
CA LYS A 562 -45.84 -3.43 15.33
C LYS A 562 -47.04 -2.72 14.71
N GLN A 563 -47.22 -1.42 14.95
CA GLN A 563 -48.35 -0.64 14.46
C GLN A 563 -48.10 -0.14 13.04
N THR A 564 -46.99 0.56 12.82
CA THR A 564 -46.70 1.18 11.51
C THR A 564 -45.99 0.23 10.55
N ARG A 565 -45.37 -0.84 11.06
CA ARG A 565 -44.47 -1.74 10.31
C ARG A 565 -43.23 -1.03 9.76
N ASP A 566 -42.83 0.05 10.42
CA ASP A 566 -41.56 0.73 10.16
C ASP A 566 -40.40 -0.08 10.73
N TYR A 567 -39.25 0.01 10.07
CA TYR A 567 -38.02 -0.68 10.45
C TYR A 567 -36.96 0.35 10.86
N PHE A 568 -36.22 0.03 11.91
CA PHE A 568 -35.09 0.83 12.40
C PHE A 568 -33.91 -0.08 12.59
N LYS A 569 -32.71 0.40 12.27
CA LYS A 569 -31.51 -0.42 12.34
C LYS A 569 -30.35 0.35 12.94
N ALA A 570 -29.51 -0.37 13.68
CA ALA A 570 -28.19 0.08 14.06
C ALA A 570 -27.17 -1.03 13.82
N GLU A 571 -26.01 -0.66 13.28
CA GLU A 571 -24.89 -1.58 13.10
C GLU A 571 -23.60 -1.02 13.67
N LYS A 572 -22.78 -1.90 14.24
CA LYS A 572 -21.41 -1.60 14.67
C LYS A 572 -20.53 -2.81 14.46
N THR A 573 -19.35 -2.60 13.90
CA THR A 573 -18.28 -3.60 13.90
C THR A 573 -17.37 -3.32 15.09
N ILE A 574 -17.16 -4.33 15.93
CA ILE A 574 -16.15 -4.31 16.99
C ILE A 574 -14.87 -4.97 16.46
N VAL A 575 -13.74 -4.41 16.86
CA VAL A 575 -12.42 -5.07 16.74
C VAL A 575 -12.13 -5.61 18.13
N LEU A 576 -11.68 -6.85 18.30
CA LEU A 576 -11.22 -7.34 19.60
C LEU A 576 -9.77 -6.94 19.83
N ASP A 577 -9.44 -6.54 21.06
CA ASP A 577 -8.07 -6.27 21.48
C ASP A 577 -7.25 -7.57 21.47
N GLU A 578 -6.00 -7.44 21.04
CA GLU A 578 -5.05 -8.56 20.94
C GLU A 578 -4.04 -8.52 22.09
N PRO A 579 -3.47 -9.67 22.49
CA PRO A 579 -2.36 -9.70 23.43
C PRO A 579 -1.15 -8.93 22.89
N GLU A 580 -0.36 -8.37 23.80
CA GLU A 580 0.88 -7.68 23.48
C GLU A 580 2.05 -8.68 23.39
N ILE A 581 3.03 -8.34 22.55
CA ILE A 581 4.32 -9.04 22.49
C ILE A 581 5.37 -8.12 23.09
N GLU A 582 6.00 -8.59 24.16
CA GLU A 582 7.15 -7.94 24.77
C GLU A 582 8.42 -8.34 24.00
N ILE A 583 9.27 -7.36 23.71
CA ILE A 583 10.51 -7.53 22.95
C ILE A 583 11.67 -6.97 23.78
N GLU A 584 12.60 -7.83 24.17
CA GLU A 584 13.86 -7.45 24.82
C GLU A 584 15.04 -7.83 23.94
N LEU A 585 16.00 -6.92 23.75
CA LEU A 585 17.20 -7.16 22.97
C LEU A 585 18.39 -7.38 23.90
N VAL A 586 19.05 -8.53 23.75
CA VAL A 586 20.24 -8.91 24.52
C VAL A 586 21.46 -8.93 23.60
N GLY A 587 22.47 -8.13 23.95
CA GLY A 587 23.69 -7.94 23.17
C GLY A 587 23.84 -6.51 22.64
N GLU A 588 25.02 -6.20 22.12
CA GLU A 588 25.28 -4.90 21.49
C GLU A 588 24.79 -4.91 20.03
N LEU A 589 23.90 -3.98 19.68
CA LEU A 589 23.45 -3.76 18.30
C LEU A 589 24.56 -3.15 17.44
N LYS A 590 25.51 -3.98 17.01
CA LYS A 590 26.61 -3.61 16.11
C LYS A 590 26.61 -4.48 14.87
N VAL A 591 27.01 -3.91 13.74
CA VAL A 591 27.14 -4.64 12.48
C VAL A 591 28.05 -5.86 12.66
N LYS A 592 27.64 -7.01 12.10
CA LYS A 592 28.34 -8.30 12.17
C LYS A 592 28.50 -8.87 13.60
N ARG A 593 27.78 -8.35 14.60
CA ARG A 593 27.69 -8.95 15.94
C ARG A 593 26.32 -9.59 16.14
N SER A 594 26.31 -10.76 16.76
CA SER A 594 25.06 -11.45 17.08
C SER A 594 24.32 -10.73 18.19
N VAL A 595 23.02 -10.51 18.00
CA VAL A 595 22.07 -9.99 18.99
C VAL A 595 20.96 -11.02 19.16
N THR A 596 20.39 -11.13 20.35
CA THR A 596 19.26 -12.04 20.62
C THR A 596 18.03 -11.25 21.00
N ALA A 597 16.93 -11.46 20.29
CA ALA A 597 15.60 -10.97 20.68
C ALA A 597 14.95 -12.01 21.60
N GLN A 598 14.66 -11.62 22.84
CA GLN A 598 13.81 -12.36 23.75
C GLN A 598 12.37 -11.87 23.58
N LEU A 599 11.47 -12.79 23.29
CA LEU A 599 10.09 -12.53 22.92
C LEU A 599 9.17 -13.19 23.92
N THR A 600 8.21 -12.44 24.46
CA THR A 600 7.20 -12.96 25.40
C THR A 600 5.80 -12.54 24.97
N LEU A 601 4.84 -13.48 25.01
CA LEU A 601 3.41 -13.20 24.81
C LEU A 601 2.57 -14.01 25.80
N LEU A 602 1.59 -13.37 26.43
CA LEU A 602 0.63 -14.05 27.30
C LEU A 602 -0.50 -14.69 26.49
N ASN A 603 -0.74 -16.00 26.66
CA ASN A 603 -1.94 -16.64 26.11
C ASN A 603 -3.20 -16.14 26.83
N THR A 604 -3.94 -15.22 26.22
CA THR A 604 -5.17 -14.67 26.78
C THR A 604 -6.38 -15.59 26.67
N LEU A 605 -6.31 -16.67 25.88
CA LEU A 605 -7.42 -17.58 25.69
C LEU A 605 -7.67 -18.45 26.93
N PRO A 606 -8.91 -18.92 27.15
CA PRO A 606 -9.23 -19.88 28.21
C PRO A 606 -8.84 -21.32 27.83
N GLU A 607 -8.13 -21.51 26.71
CA GLU A 607 -7.70 -22.81 26.20
C GLU A 607 -6.26 -22.76 25.70
N ARG A 608 -5.68 -23.95 25.49
CA ARG A 608 -4.30 -24.09 25.00
C ARG A 608 -4.16 -23.67 23.53
N LEU A 609 -3.00 -23.11 23.20
CA LEU A 609 -2.55 -22.82 21.85
C LEU A 609 -1.63 -23.94 21.37
N ARG A 610 -1.74 -24.32 20.10
CA ARG A 610 -0.86 -25.28 19.42
C ARG A 610 -0.13 -24.60 18.28
N ASP A 611 0.94 -25.25 17.83
CA ASP A 611 1.76 -24.80 16.70
C ASP A 611 2.19 -23.34 16.85
N CYS A 612 2.53 -22.96 18.09
CA CYS A 612 2.95 -21.62 18.42
C CYS A 612 4.33 -21.34 17.83
N SER A 613 4.47 -20.16 17.21
CA SER A 613 5.73 -19.71 16.62
C SER A 613 5.90 -18.21 16.76
N PHE A 614 7.14 -17.77 16.94
CA PHE A 614 7.54 -16.38 16.76
C PHE A 614 8.32 -16.23 15.47
N THR A 615 8.06 -15.18 14.71
CA THR A 615 8.83 -14.83 13.52
C THR A 615 9.35 -13.40 13.64
N ILE A 616 10.63 -13.19 13.38
CA ILE A 616 11.23 -11.85 13.31
C ILE A 616 11.72 -11.53 11.91
N GLU A 617 11.64 -10.26 11.53
CA GLU A 617 12.20 -9.75 10.27
C GLU A 617 12.59 -8.28 10.43
N GLY A 618 13.72 -7.87 9.83
CA GLY A 618 14.10 -6.47 9.81
C GLY A 618 15.10 -6.15 8.72
N VAL A 619 14.91 -5.00 8.06
CA VAL A 619 15.78 -4.52 6.98
C VAL A 619 17.18 -4.24 7.54
N GLY A 620 18.20 -4.87 6.97
CA GLY A 620 19.57 -4.81 7.50
C GLY A 620 19.78 -5.49 8.85
N LEU A 621 18.81 -6.28 9.34
CA LEU A 621 18.88 -7.02 10.62
C LEU A 621 18.88 -8.54 10.42
N THR A 622 18.04 -9.06 9.51
CA THR A 622 17.81 -10.51 9.33
C THR A 622 18.20 -11.01 7.94
N ASP A 623 19.16 -10.35 7.28
CA ASP A 623 19.67 -10.72 5.95
C ASP A 623 18.57 -10.91 4.88
N GLY A 624 17.53 -10.08 4.96
CA GLY A 624 16.40 -10.10 4.03
C GLY A 624 15.47 -11.32 4.17
N LYS A 625 15.63 -12.19 5.17
CA LYS A 625 14.72 -13.32 5.38
C LYS A 625 14.08 -13.29 6.76
N PRO A 626 12.82 -13.73 6.89
CA PRO A 626 12.21 -13.93 8.19
C PRO A 626 12.88 -15.11 8.91
N ILE A 627 13.05 -14.99 10.23
CA ILE A 627 13.58 -16.04 11.11
C ILE A 627 12.46 -16.50 12.02
N THR A 628 12.06 -17.77 11.93
CA THR A 628 10.96 -18.36 12.71
C THR A 628 11.47 -19.35 13.74
N GLU A 629 11.00 -19.21 14.97
CA GLU A 629 11.21 -20.16 16.07
C GLU A 629 9.88 -20.77 16.49
N ASN A 630 9.79 -22.11 16.45
CA ASN A 630 8.62 -22.86 16.88
C ASN A 630 8.74 -23.21 18.36
N ILE A 631 7.75 -22.83 19.16
CA ILE A 631 7.73 -23.07 20.61
C ILE A 631 6.72 -24.16 21.02
N GLY A 632 5.95 -24.70 20.07
CA GLY A 632 5.07 -25.85 20.29
C GLY A 632 3.72 -25.46 20.91
N THR A 633 3.41 -26.03 22.09
CA THR A 633 2.11 -25.83 22.77
C THR A 633 2.28 -24.90 23.96
N VAL A 634 1.33 -23.97 24.12
CA VAL A 634 1.27 -23.04 25.25
C VAL A 634 -0.07 -23.21 25.95
N GLU A 635 -0.07 -23.59 27.23
CA GLU A 635 -1.30 -23.83 27.98
C GLU A 635 -2.08 -22.53 28.26
N ALA A 636 -3.34 -22.67 28.66
CA ALA A 636 -4.20 -21.52 28.96
C ALA A 636 -3.54 -20.61 30.03
N LYS A 637 -3.54 -19.30 29.78
CA LYS A 637 -2.98 -18.27 30.70
C LYS A 637 -1.48 -18.39 30.99
N GLN A 638 -0.73 -19.17 30.21
CA GLN A 638 0.74 -19.21 30.28
C GLN A 638 1.39 -18.27 29.27
N GLU A 639 2.68 -18.01 29.47
CA GLU A 639 3.52 -17.20 28.58
C GLU A 639 4.18 -18.08 27.51
N ALA A 640 4.03 -17.66 26.27
CA ALA A 640 4.83 -18.08 25.13
C ALA A 640 6.18 -17.34 25.18
N LYS A 641 7.32 -18.05 25.15
CA LYS A 641 8.66 -17.44 25.17
C LYS A 641 9.56 -18.00 24.08
N ALA A 642 10.32 -17.14 23.43
CA ALA A 642 11.35 -17.51 22.45
C ALA A 642 12.59 -16.61 22.57
N SER A 643 13.74 -17.15 22.17
CA SER A 643 15.00 -16.40 22.02
C SER A 643 15.51 -16.61 20.60
N ILE A 644 15.49 -15.56 19.79
CA ILE A 644 15.89 -15.62 18.38
C ILE A 644 17.11 -14.74 18.14
N SER A 645 18.21 -15.35 17.69
CA SER A 645 19.44 -14.62 17.37
C SER A 645 19.46 -14.16 15.92
N PHE A 646 19.96 -12.95 15.69
CA PHE A 646 20.16 -12.36 14.37
C PHE A 646 21.46 -11.53 14.33
N ILE A 647 21.94 -11.21 13.12
CA ILE A 647 23.20 -10.49 12.91
C ILE A 647 22.91 -9.28 12.02
N PRO A 648 22.96 -8.05 12.57
CA PRO A 648 22.80 -6.85 11.77
C PRO A 648 23.86 -6.74 10.66
N THR A 649 23.42 -6.40 9.46
CA THR A 649 24.26 -6.27 8.26
C THR A 649 24.52 -4.81 7.88
N SER A 650 23.69 -3.87 8.35
CA SER A 650 23.77 -2.45 8.01
C SER A 650 23.73 -1.53 9.24
N VAL A 651 24.50 -0.44 9.19
CA VAL A 651 24.52 0.61 10.22
C VAL A 651 23.30 1.53 10.09
N GLY A 652 22.83 2.08 11.20
CA GLY A 652 21.80 3.13 11.23
C GLY A 652 20.47 2.67 11.81
N SER A 653 19.45 3.52 11.67
CA SER A 653 18.11 3.24 12.20
C SER A 653 17.40 2.17 11.37
N SER A 654 16.85 1.17 12.05
CA SER A 654 16.03 0.12 11.46
C SER A 654 14.89 -0.28 12.40
N LYS A 655 14.06 -1.24 11.99
CA LYS A 655 12.99 -1.81 12.79
C LYS A 655 13.06 -3.31 12.79
N LEU A 656 12.88 -3.90 13.97
CA LEU A 656 12.67 -5.33 14.13
C LEU A 656 11.16 -5.57 14.26
N LEU A 657 10.57 -6.21 13.26
CA LEU A 657 9.16 -6.62 13.27
C LEU A 657 9.07 -8.02 13.87
N VAL A 658 8.02 -8.25 14.65
CA VAL A 658 7.74 -9.52 15.31
C VAL A 658 6.31 -9.96 15.00
N ASN A 659 6.17 -11.24 14.69
CA ASN A 659 4.91 -11.95 14.57
C ASN A 659 4.81 -13.04 15.62
N PHE A 660 3.62 -13.26 16.15
CA PHE A 660 3.25 -14.50 16.81
C PHE A 660 2.05 -15.14 16.10
N ASP A 661 2.16 -16.44 15.85
CA ASP A 661 1.12 -17.27 15.24
C ASP A 661 0.95 -18.58 16.02
N SER A 662 -0.27 -19.11 15.99
CA SER A 662 -0.69 -20.41 16.52
C SER A 662 -1.91 -20.93 15.75
N ASP A 663 -2.46 -22.06 16.18
CA ASP A 663 -3.73 -22.58 15.66
C ASP A 663 -4.92 -21.60 15.84
N LYS A 664 -4.97 -20.86 16.97
CA LYS A 664 -6.12 -20.01 17.35
C LYS A 664 -5.83 -18.52 17.45
N LEU A 665 -4.63 -18.12 17.84
CA LEU A 665 -4.17 -16.72 17.80
C LEU A 665 -3.24 -16.54 16.62
N LYS A 666 -3.69 -15.77 15.63
CA LYS A 666 -2.94 -15.53 14.40
C LYS A 666 -2.66 -14.05 14.19
N ASN A 667 -1.53 -13.74 13.59
CA ASN A 667 -1.11 -12.38 13.21
C ASN A 667 -1.11 -11.41 14.41
N ILE A 668 -0.49 -11.80 15.53
CA ILE A 668 -0.23 -10.88 16.64
C ILE A 668 1.09 -10.18 16.36
N ARG A 669 1.08 -8.84 16.34
CA ARG A 669 2.16 -8.06 15.75
C ARG A 669 2.71 -7.05 16.73
N SER A 670 4.03 -6.94 16.76
CA SER A 670 4.76 -5.91 17.49
C SER A 670 5.99 -5.51 16.69
N PHE A 671 6.61 -4.40 17.07
CA PHE A 671 7.88 -3.98 16.51
C PHE A 671 8.65 -3.13 17.51
N ILE A 672 9.96 -3.05 17.33
CA ILE A 672 10.82 -2.12 18.06
C ILE A 672 11.72 -1.37 17.10
N ASN A 673 11.91 -0.07 17.36
CA ASN A 673 12.87 0.76 16.64
C ASN A 673 14.28 0.47 17.19
N VAL A 674 15.24 0.23 16.32
CA VAL A 674 16.63 -0.07 16.69
C VAL A 674 17.59 0.87 15.96
N VAL A 675 18.75 1.10 16.57
CA VAL A 675 19.86 1.82 15.93
C VAL A 675 21.08 0.91 15.98
N VAL A 676 21.57 0.52 14.81
CA VAL A 676 22.73 -0.35 14.68
C VAL A 676 24.00 0.50 14.58
N GLU A 677 24.95 0.24 15.46
CA GLU A 677 26.27 0.86 15.49
C GLU A 677 27.27 0.14 14.58
N LYS A 678 28.40 0.81 14.32
CA LYS A 678 29.48 0.27 13.48
C LYS A 678 30.27 -0.85 14.17
#